data_AF-A0A9X8DUQ6-F1
#
_entry.id   AF-A0A9X8DUQ6-F1
#
_cell.length_a   1.000
_cell.length_b   1.000
_cell.length_c   1.000
_cell.angle_alpha   90.00
_cell.angle_beta   90.00
_cell.angle_gamma   90.00
#
_symmetry.space_group_name_H-M   'P 1'
#
loop_
_entity.id
_entity.type
_entity.pdbx_description
1 polymer ?
#
loop_
_entity_poly.entity_id
_entity_poly.type
_entity_poly.pdbx_seq_one_letter_code
_entity_poly.pdbx_strand_id
1 'polypeptide(L)'
;MIPTMHRIFDHRRQFYTSRLTAKSSSTNETYDYAASASALVHADVLRNINFFGDQGGFHVLLCNIDVHMALDESSPTSADNNHNEHDDNNRVSDSFSLDALVCALNAVAVAVDLFTDAFAVRFLDDLTTALCHYVRRTPVPRESVRELDELVTLLAARVDKSTEAPRRSSVVLVNEFRLEMALQGFRGRTLERRINGLTDLNDALKNLSAVAGTPTWTRRHVVAWLDTNMVLDDLLGEAMHPELVKRGGTVFEFYIHQALLLPSHVTRLWAVCIDTRRHATTLAAVHELYLDVVTHVAHQPPMIDHVFGLLDEVSQLEAHALATLRVLATSGQLARVVSWLWSAMKANKCSGDHDVEAALALLDELIVQDGTLLSQLLVDCVQTVEGRGQGHDAALWFLSQLSRLMSEGHKIELLAEHRHHVNVSFLCTLLDDLTAYKQQSPKGNHADQIKRRLLALHGSWTLASSSGAYTLTTNHLDLLWGHCVTHATSPDESSLFFQWIRLCETLVPQSHGQVVLLSLPLQRHLLTKFQSLDGTFVTQDALECFQLLFGKVNAAQNFLDDSHVVCAPLQSLEGLSQLWHLAVHASDVTVAEDTISTLVGYHLDVVPSLLDASKQVFVDTAIDFFLAAKSAQGVGNHVLRANRCIDLLRFFLEACGDKAGTDEAELTVLPSPMKYAGGSVPPPLSPSKVKRANLQWPPPLSPTTTQGPDQRDTDVAAILMEFQPAPEQVQNDRTSSLQRIDTQRPARVHPLSSEQMALAIQASGDRCIGGPPPSEAYGTMQATVVNHPHFFDALFSILDWPGDTSERAWELLCRLPSNRALLQHMVVLRDSRTSKVPWQSLLDTSNIPRLLYGLRLVEALLKPLTAECESHKH
;
A
#
# COMPACT_ATOMS: atom_id res chain seq x y z
N MET A 1 64.99 18.39 34.12
CA MET A 1 64.06 18.24 35.26
C MET A 1 63.80 16.77 35.63
N ILE A 2 63.25 15.94 34.73
CA ILE A 2 62.83 14.55 35.01
C ILE A 2 63.94 13.62 35.54
N PRO A 3 65.17 13.59 34.99
CA PRO A 3 66.26 12.79 35.57
C PRO A 3 66.62 13.21 36.99
N THR A 4 66.40 14.48 37.33
CA THR A 4 66.60 15.03 38.67
C THR A 4 65.50 14.54 39.61
N MET A 5 64.23 14.57 39.20
CA MET A 5 63.11 14.03 40.00
C MET A 5 63.29 12.55 40.32
N HIS A 6 63.60 11.72 39.33
CA HIS A 6 63.85 10.29 39.58
C HIS A 6 64.99 10.07 40.56
N ARG A 7 66.04 10.91 40.56
CA ARG A 7 67.15 10.81 41.52
C ARG A 7 66.80 11.32 42.91
N ILE A 8 65.96 12.35 43.01
CA ILE A 8 65.50 12.95 44.27
C ILE A 8 64.53 12.00 45.00
N PHE A 9 63.65 11.35 44.26
CA PHE A 9 62.61 10.46 44.80
C PHE A 9 63.04 8.98 44.93
N ASP A 10 64.22 8.61 44.43
CA ASP A 10 64.76 7.24 44.57
C ASP A 10 65.28 6.98 45.99
N HIS A 11 64.57 6.11 46.71
CA HIS A 11 64.89 5.69 48.08
C HIS A 11 66.25 5.00 48.25
N ARG A 12 66.91 4.62 47.14
CA ARG A 12 68.22 3.94 47.16
C ARG A 12 69.42 4.86 46.95
N ARG A 13 69.20 6.17 46.73
CA ARG A 13 70.28 7.12 46.42
C ARG A 13 70.40 8.23 47.45
N GLN A 14 71.59 8.37 48.01
CA GLN A 14 71.95 9.51 48.85
C GLN A 14 72.39 10.66 47.95
N PHE A 15 71.55 11.68 47.81
CA PHE A 15 71.92 12.94 47.17
C PHE A 15 71.96 14.01 48.26
N TYR A 16 73.08 14.72 48.36
CA TYR A 16 73.35 15.84 49.28
C TYR A 16 73.67 15.53 50.75
N THR A 17 74.65 14.66 51.03
CA THR A 17 75.30 14.63 52.36
C THR A 17 76.44 15.65 52.52
N SER A 18 76.91 16.28 51.44
CA SER A 18 78.22 16.95 51.43
C SER A 18 78.23 18.49 51.39
N ARG A 19 77.09 19.20 51.56
CA ARG A 19 77.10 20.68 51.65
C ARG A 19 76.36 21.32 52.83
N LEU A 20 75.74 20.55 53.72
CA LEU A 20 75.18 21.09 54.98
C LEU A 20 76.21 21.00 56.12
N THR A 21 77.39 21.58 55.91
CA THR A 21 78.30 21.96 57.01
C THR A 21 78.39 23.48 57.07
N ALA A 22 77.26 24.14 57.33
CA ALA A 22 77.26 25.48 57.90
C ALA A 22 75.92 25.77 58.58
N LYS A 23 75.99 25.91 59.91
CA LYS A 23 74.96 26.42 60.83
C LYS A 23 73.77 25.51 61.08
N SER A 24 74.00 24.61 62.04
CA SER A 24 73.01 24.32 63.07
C SER A 24 72.53 25.61 63.74
N SER A 25 71.26 25.96 63.58
CA SER A 25 70.52 26.72 64.59
C SER A 25 69.02 26.48 64.45
N SER A 26 68.41 26.19 65.61
CA SER A 26 66.99 26.17 65.98
C SER A 26 66.07 25.09 65.39
N THR A 27 65.79 24.09 66.24
CA THR A 27 64.45 23.66 66.68
C THR A 27 63.25 24.14 65.86
N ASN A 28 62.46 23.18 65.37
CA ASN A 28 61.24 23.25 64.55
C ASN A 28 61.46 23.36 63.03
N GLU A 29 62.06 22.33 62.42
CA GLU A 29 61.86 22.08 60.98
C GLU A 29 60.41 21.60 60.77
N THR A 30 59.50 22.51 60.43
CA THR A 30 58.19 22.14 59.87
C THR A 30 58.41 21.58 58.48
N TYR A 31 58.26 20.27 58.33
CA TYR A 31 58.27 19.62 57.02
C TYR A 31 56.90 19.82 56.35
N ASP A 32 56.80 20.81 55.47
CA ASP A 32 55.54 21.15 54.80
C ASP A 32 55.17 20.14 53.70
N TYR A 33 56.14 19.45 53.10
CA TYR A 33 55.95 18.59 51.92
C TYR A 33 56.06 17.09 52.19
N ALA A 34 57.07 16.65 52.96
CA ALA A 34 57.29 15.21 53.23
C ALA A 34 56.74 14.79 54.61
N ALA A 35 56.08 13.63 54.67
CA ALA A 35 55.56 13.06 55.91
C ALA A 35 56.68 12.73 56.90
N SER A 36 56.36 12.75 58.19
CA SER A 36 57.31 12.44 59.27
C SER A 36 57.85 11.01 59.14
N ALA A 37 59.12 10.83 59.54
CA ALA A 37 59.89 9.62 59.25
C ALA A 37 59.21 8.31 59.74
N SER A 38 58.90 7.43 58.78
CA SER A 38 58.56 6.03 59.02
C SER A 38 59.82 5.18 59.18
N ALA A 39 59.79 4.15 60.03
CA ALA A 39 60.93 3.25 60.29
C ALA A 39 61.48 2.52 59.04
N LEU A 40 60.73 2.56 57.93
CA LEU A 40 61.03 1.89 56.65
C LEU A 40 61.59 2.84 55.57
N VAL A 41 61.62 4.16 55.81
CA VAL A 41 61.99 5.16 54.80
C VAL A 41 63.25 5.92 55.22
N HIS A 42 64.24 6.01 54.33
CA HIS A 42 65.50 6.69 54.61
C HIS A 42 65.28 8.21 54.78
N ALA A 43 65.78 8.79 55.87
CA ALA A 43 65.56 10.21 56.23
C ALA A 43 66.03 11.20 55.13
N ASP A 44 67.05 10.83 54.36
CA ASP A 44 67.57 11.65 53.26
C ASP A 44 66.56 11.87 52.14
N VAL A 45 65.67 10.91 51.87
CA VAL A 45 64.62 11.05 50.83
C VAL A 45 63.59 12.09 51.24
N LEU A 46 63.22 12.10 52.52
CA LEU A 46 62.27 13.08 53.07
C LEU A 46 62.86 14.49 53.04
N ARG A 47 64.17 14.65 53.33
CA ARG A 47 64.87 15.93 53.15
C ARG A 47 64.93 16.37 51.70
N ASN A 48 65.15 15.44 50.78
CA ASN A 48 65.18 15.72 49.34
C ASN A 48 63.81 16.19 48.82
N ILE A 49 62.72 15.58 49.27
CA ILE A 49 61.34 16.00 48.93
C ILE A 49 61.06 17.41 49.46
N ASN A 50 61.38 17.70 50.73
CA ASN A 50 61.17 19.04 51.29
C ASN A 50 62.04 20.08 50.58
N PHE A 51 63.32 19.80 50.34
CA PHE A 51 64.19 20.68 49.57
C PHE A 51 63.65 20.95 48.16
N PHE A 52 63.15 19.92 47.47
CA PHE A 52 62.53 20.10 46.14
C PHE A 52 61.28 20.99 46.21
N GLY A 53 60.45 20.84 47.25
CA GLY A 53 59.30 21.70 47.50
C GLY A 53 59.67 23.15 47.84
N ASP A 54 60.64 23.35 48.73
CA ASP A 54 61.12 24.67 49.17
C ASP A 54 61.71 25.50 48.01
N GLN A 55 62.29 24.81 47.01
CA GLN A 55 62.79 25.44 45.78
C GLN A 55 61.69 25.64 44.72
N GLY A 56 60.42 25.39 45.04
CA GLY A 56 59.29 25.54 44.12
C GLY A 56 59.18 24.43 43.06
N GLY A 57 59.88 23.32 43.21
CA GLY A 57 59.97 22.26 42.20
C GLY A 57 58.63 21.63 41.79
N PHE A 58 57.69 21.51 42.73
CA PHE A 58 56.33 21.01 42.44
C PHE A 58 55.50 22.01 41.64
N HIS A 59 55.65 23.32 41.90
CA HIS A 59 54.99 24.35 41.10
C HIS A 59 55.57 24.40 39.68
N VAL A 60 56.90 24.33 39.55
CA VAL A 60 57.56 24.23 38.25
C VAL A 60 57.08 22.99 37.49
N LEU A 61 56.92 21.85 38.16
CA LEU A 61 56.34 20.64 37.55
C LEU A 61 54.94 20.90 36.97
N LEU A 62 54.04 21.54 37.74
CA LEU A 62 52.71 21.90 37.27
C LEU A 62 52.76 22.88 36.08
N CYS A 63 53.64 23.89 36.11
CA CYS A 63 53.82 24.84 35.01
C CYS A 63 54.36 24.19 33.73
N ASN A 64 55.14 23.10 33.83
CA ASN A 64 55.60 22.35 32.66
C ASN A 64 54.50 21.43 32.08
N ILE A 65 53.48 21.10 32.87
CA ILE A 65 52.29 20.35 32.41
C ILE A 65 51.27 21.33 31.82
N ASP A 66 50.99 22.43 32.51
CA ASP A 66 50.15 23.53 32.06
C ASP A 66 50.92 24.86 32.07
N VAL A 67 51.33 25.29 30.87
CA VAL A 67 52.13 26.49 30.62
C VAL A 67 51.40 27.79 31.02
N HIS A 68 50.09 27.76 31.30
CA HIS A 68 49.33 28.93 31.76
C HIS A 68 49.23 29.07 33.28
N MET A 69 49.72 28.10 34.05
CA MET A 69 49.92 28.33 35.47
C MET A 69 51.04 29.35 35.64
N ALA A 70 50.72 30.53 36.17
CA ALA A 70 51.70 31.60 36.35
C ALA A 70 52.81 31.15 37.32
N LEU A 71 54.06 31.29 36.90
CA LEU A 71 55.17 31.35 37.85
C LEU A 71 55.03 32.68 38.59
N ASP A 72 54.61 32.65 39.85
CA ASP A 72 54.49 33.85 40.67
C ASP A 72 55.82 34.64 40.63
N GLU A 73 55.78 35.89 40.20
CA GLU A 73 56.93 36.83 40.20
C GLU A 73 57.43 37.18 41.62
N SER A 74 56.94 36.50 42.66
CA SER A 74 57.14 36.88 44.06
C SER A 74 57.90 35.85 44.89
N SER A 75 59.09 35.44 44.45
CA SER A 75 60.12 34.93 45.38
C SER A 75 61.19 36.02 45.59
N PRO A 76 61.45 36.46 46.84
CA PRO A 76 62.33 37.60 47.12
C PRO A 76 63.79 37.17 46.99
N THR A 77 64.34 37.27 45.79
CA THR A 77 65.79 37.30 45.64
C THR A 77 66.25 38.75 45.66
N SER A 78 67.16 39.00 46.59
CA SER A 78 67.81 40.26 46.90
C SER A 78 68.08 41.12 45.67
N ALA A 79 67.73 42.41 45.82
CA ALA A 79 68.22 43.49 44.97
C ALA A 79 69.73 43.35 44.76
N ASP A 80 70.12 42.94 43.55
CA ASP A 80 71.34 43.42 42.94
C ASP A 80 71.11 43.56 41.45
N ASN A 81 71.13 44.81 41.02
CA ASN A 81 71.11 45.23 39.63
C ASN A 81 72.26 44.56 38.88
N ASN A 82 71.94 43.57 38.07
CA ASN A 82 72.63 43.30 36.82
C ASN A 82 71.66 42.58 35.89
N HIS A 83 71.12 43.33 34.92
CA HIS A 83 70.46 42.76 33.75
C HIS A 83 71.44 41.82 33.03
N ASN A 84 71.34 40.53 33.31
CA ASN A 84 71.79 39.49 32.40
C ASN A 84 70.59 39.11 31.53
N GLU A 85 70.71 39.35 30.22
CA GLU A 85 69.80 38.90 29.15
C GLU A 85 69.75 37.35 29.01
N HIS A 86 69.92 36.61 30.11
CA HIS A 86 69.93 35.14 30.14
C HIS A 86 68.80 34.52 30.97
N ASP A 87 68.08 35.29 31.80
CA ASP A 87 66.98 34.75 32.60
C ASP A 87 65.62 34.71 31.88
N ASP A 88 65.43 35.49 30.80
CA ASP A 88 64.23 35.41 29.96
C ASP A 88 64.17 34.10 29.13
N ASN A 89 65.30 33.40 28.96
CA ASN A 89 65.38 32.11 28.26
C ASN A 89 64.88 30.92 29.09
N ASN A 90 64.57 31.11 30.39
CA ASN A 90 64.04 30.06 31.26
C ASN A 90 62.50 30.06 31.35
N ARG A 91 61.81 30.92 30.59
CA ARG A 91 60.38 30.69 30.32
C ARG A 91 60.25 29.35 29.62
N VAL A 92 59.67 28.37 30.31
CA VAL A 92 59.27 27.10 29.71
C VAL A 92 58.25 27.41 28.62
N SER A 93 58.72 27.50 27.37
CA SER A 93 57.91 27.88 26.22
C SER A 93 57.01 26.75 25.73
N ASP A 94 57.39 25.49 26.04
CA ASP A 94 56.73 24.29 25.56
C ASP A 94 56.32 23.38 26.73
N SER A 95 55.07 22.90 26.69
CA SER A 95 54.59 21.86 27.62
C SER A 95 55.38 20.57 27.45
N PHE A 96 55.36 19.68 28.45
CA PHE A 96 55.98 18.36 28.30
C PHE A 96 55.56 17.61 27.05
N SER A 97 56.50 16.85 26.47
CA SER A 97 56.13 15.75 25.59
C SER A 97 55.37 14.69 26.39
N LEU A 98 54.59 13.85 25.71
CA LEU A 98 53.85 12.78 26.37
C LEU A 98 54.77 11.84 27.16
N ASP A 99 55.91 11.44 26.59
CA ASP A 99 56.89 10.59 27.26
C ASP A 99 57.46 11.26 28.51
N ALA A 100 57.72 12.57 28.43
CA ALA A 100 58.19 13.37 29.54
C ALA A 100 57.14 13.46 30.66
N LEU A 101 55.86 13.63 30.30
CA LEU A 101 54.75 13.63 31.22
C LEU A 101 54.62 12.29 31.95
N VAL A 102 54.62 11.18 31.21
CA VAL A 102 54.52 9.83 31.78
C VAL A 102 55.68 9.55 32.73
N CYS A 103 56.91 9.93 32.37
CA CYS A 103 58.06 9.81 33.27
C CYS A 103 57.92 10.67 34.53
N ALA A 104 57.42 11.91 34.39
CA ALA A 104 57.21 12.80 35.53
C ALA A 104 56.14 12.23 36.49
N LEU A 105 55.02 11.74 35.97
CA LEU A 105 53.95 11.11 36.76
C LEU A 105 54.43 9.83 37.45
N ASN A 106 55.21 8.99 36.76
CA ASN A 106 55.83 7.81 37.38
C ASN A 106 56.76 8.19 38.54
N ALA A 107 57.57 9.24 38.39
CA ALA A 107 58.43 9.72 39.47
C ALA A 107 57.61 10.22 40.68
N VAL A 108 56.50 10.93 40.42
CA VAL A 108 55.56 11.36 41.48
C VAL A 108 54.91 10.16 42.15
N ALA A 109 54.45 9.15 41.38
CA ALA A 109 53.79 7.96 41.89
C ALA A 109 54.67 7.16 42.87
N VAL A 110 55.99 7.13 42.65
CA VAL A 110 56.96 6.50 43.57
C VAL A 110 57.04 7.24 44.92
N ALA A 111 56.82 8.56 44.93
CA ALA A 111 56.97 9.40 46.12
C ALA A 111 55.63 9.79 46.79
N VAL A 112 54.49 9.53 46.16
CA VAL A 112 53.18 10.07 46.59
C VAL A 112 52.77 9.64 48.01
N ASP A 113 53.16 8.43 48.43
CA ASP A 113 52.92 7.92 49.78
C ASP A 113 53.86 8.57 50.84
N LEU A 114 54.90 9.28 50.41
CA LEU A 114 55.85 9.99 51.27
C LEU A 114 55.47 11.44 51.53
N PHE A 115 54.41 11.95 50.88
CA PHE A 115 53.93 13.32 51.06
C PHE A 115 53.09 13.47 52.33
N THR A 116 53.13 14.66 52.94
CA THR A 116 52.18 15.03 54.00
C THR A 116 50.75 14.98 53.46
N ASP A 117 49.78 14.64 54.31
CA ASP A 117 48.37 14.59 53.92
C ASP A 117 47.89 15.95 53.36
N ALA A 118 48.30 17.05 53.99
CA ALA A 118 47.98 18.42 53.58
C ALA A 118 48.48 18.76 52.18
N PHE A 119 49.74 18.44 51.92
CA PHE A 119 50.36 18.72 50.63
C PHE A 119 49.80 17.80 49.56
N ALA A 120 49.69 16.49 49.82
CA ALA A 120 49.23 15.49 48.85
C ALA A 120 47.84 15.84 48.31
N VAL A 121 46.90 16.18 49.19
CA VAL A 121 45.53 16.52 48.81
C VAL A 121 45.47 17.75 47.91
N ARG A 122 46.23 18.81 48.21
CA ARG A 122 46.26 20.04 47.41
C ARG A 122 47.00 19.83 46.09
N PHE A 123 48.16 19.19 46.14
CA PHE A 123 48.99 18.98 44.97
C PHE A 123 48.33 18.05 43.95
N LEU A 124 47.67 16.97 44.38
CA LEU A 124 46.99 16.05 43.47
C LEU A 124 45.76 16.69 42.80
N ASP A 125 45.08 17.60 43.51
CA ASP A 125 43.99 18.42 42.96
C ASP A 125 44.50 19.37 41.87
N ASP A 126 45.58 20.11 42.15
CA ASP A 126 46.20 21.04 41.20
C ASP A 126 46.82 20.26 40.00
N LEU A 127 47.43 19.10 40.25
CA LEU A 127 47.99 18.20 39.23
C LEU A 127 46.92 17.68 38.29
N THR A 128 45.78 17.22 38.81
CA THR A 128 44.68 16.73 37.97
C THR A 128 44.16 17.85 37.07
N THR A 129 44.05 19.07 37.59
CA THR A 129 43.64 20.26 36.82
C THR A 129 44.62 20.53 35.68
N ALA A 130 45.92 20.55 35.97
CA ALA A 130 46.97 20.73 34.96
C ALA A 130 46.93 19.62 33.90
N LEU A 131 46.69 18.36 34.31
CA LEU A 131 46.56 17.23 33.39
C LEU A 131 45.34 17.35 32.47
N CYS A 132 44.19 17.78 32.98
CA CYS A 132 43.00 18.07 32.16
C CYS A 132 43.30 19.16 31.12
N HIS A 133 44.00 20.24 31.51
CA HIS A 133 44.42 21.29 30.59
C HIS A 133 45.41 20.80 29.53
N TYR A 134 46.36 19.94 29.92
CA TYR A 134 47.31 19.31 29.01
C TYR A 134 46.60 18.44 27.97
N VAL A 135 45.72 17.53 28.40
CA VAL A 135 44.97 16.62 27.52
C VAL A 135 44.09 17.39 26.54
N ARG A 136 43.44 18.47 26.97
CA ARG A 136 42.62 19.32 26.09
C ARG A 136 43.38 19.87 24.88
N ARG A 137 44.70 20.02 24.98
CA ARG A 137 45.55 20.67 23.96
C ARG A 137 46.40 19.68 23.19
N THR A 138 46.81 18.60 23.85
CA THR A 138 47.78 17.65 23.30
C THR A 138 47.09 16.33 22.95
N PRO A 139 47.09 15.90 21.67
CA PRO A 139 46.45 14.67 21.28
C PRO A 139 47.17 13.45 21.85
N VAL A 140 46.49 12.75 22.77
CA VAL A 140 47.01 11.53 23.38
C VAL A 140 46.82 10.34 22.42
N PRO A 141 47.86 9.54 22.13
CA PRO A 141 47.75 8.26 21.43
C PRO A 141 47.02 7.22 22.28
N ARG A 142 46.27 6.33 21.64
CA ARG A 142 45.44 5.32 22.32
C ARG A 142 46.24 4.42 23.27
N GLU A 143 47.46 4.05 22.90
CA GLU A 143 48.33 3.19 23.70
C GLU A 143 48.68 3.83 25.06
N SER A 144 48.83 5.15 25.08
CA SER A 144 49.18 5.93 26.27
C SER A 144 47.97 6.33 27.11
N VAL A 145 46.75 6.26 26.58
CA VAL A 145 45.52 6.58 27.34
C VAL A 145 45.39 5.67 28.55
N ARG A 146 45.61 4.37 28.37
CA ARG A 146 45.51 3.38 29.46
C ARG A 146 46.58 3.61 30.52
N GLU A 147 47.81 3.87 30.10
CA GLU A 147 48.93 4.14 31.01
C GLU A 147 48.69 5.40 31.85
N LEU A 148 48.20 6.49 31.22
CA LEU A 148 47.84 7.70 31.95
C LEU A 148 46.66 7.49 32.91
N ASP A 149 45.63 6.74 32.49
CA ASP A 149 44.49 6.41 33.37
C ASP A 149 44.92 5.61 34.61
N GLU A 150 45.78 4.60 34.42
CA GLU A 150 46.33 3.79 35.50
C GLU A 150 47.15 4.64 36.49
N LEU A 151 47.99 5.55 35.96
CA LEU A 151 48.80 6.46 36.78
C LEU A 151 47.94 7.47 37.56
N VAL A 152 46.97 8.11 36.91
CA VAL A 152 46.07 9.06 37.58
C VAL A 152 45.21 8.35 38.62
N THR A 153 44.74 7.14 38.35
CA THR A 153 44.00 6.32 39.32
C THR A 153 44.85 5.98 40.53
N LEU A 154 46.12 5.57 40.32
CA LEU A 154 47.07 5.27 41.40
C LEU A 154 47.34 6.50 42.26
N LEU A 155 47.59 7.65 41.63
CA LEU A 155 47.86 8.91 42.33
C LEU A 155 46.64 9.39 43.12
N ALA A 156 45.44 9.35 42.51
CA ALA A 156 44.20 9.75 43.15
C ALA A 156 43.83 8.86 44.34
N ALA A 157 44.18 7.57 44.33
CA ALA A 157 43.94 6.66 45.46
C ALA A 157 44.65 7.09 46.75
N ARG A 158 45.70 7.93 46.68
CA ARG A 158 46.35 8.51 47.86
C ARG A 158 45.43 9.50 48.60
N VAL A 159 44.52 10.16 47.88
CA VAL A 159 43.57 11.14 48.45
C VAL A 159 42.63 10.46 49.44
N ASP A 160 42.15 9.26 49.13
CA ASP A 160 41.22 8.51 50.00
C ASP A 160 41.88 7.98 51.28
N LYS A 161 43.21 7.83 51.29
CA LYS A 161 43.99 7.40 52.45
C LYS A 161 44.37 8.56 53.37
N SER A 162 44.13 9.81 52.95
CA SER A 162 44.50 11.02 53.70
C SER A 162 43.58 11.24 54.90
N THR A 163 44.15 11.75 55.99
CA THR A 163 43.37 12.22 57.15
C THR A 163 42.84 13.65 56.97
N GLU A 164 43.36 14.39 55.99
CA GLU A 164 42.86 15.72 55.64
C GLU A 164 41.67 15.66 54.69
N ALA A 165 40.71 16.59 54.89
CA ALA A 165 39.53 16.68 54.05
C ALA A 165 39.90 17.16 52.63
N PRO A 166 39.65 16.36 51.58
CA PRO A 166 40.02 16.73 50.23
C PRO A 166 39.09 17.76 49.60
N ARG A 167 39.64 18.65 48.75
CA ARG A 167 38.85 19.57 47.92
C ARG A 167 37.94 18.82 46.95
N ARG A 168 38.50 17.80 46.30
CA ARG A 168 37.85 16.86 45.38
C ARG A 168 38.26 15.44 45.75
N SER A 169 37.30 14.51 45.82
CA SER A 169 37.59 13.10 46.15
C SER A 169 38.36 12.40 45.03
N SER A 170 39.01 11.26 45.30
CA SER A 170 39.71 10.50 44.24
C SER A 170 38.82 10.20 43.02
N VAL A 171 37.56 9.81 43.28
CA VAL A 171 36.54 9.49 42.27
C VAL A 171 36.25 10.68 41.35
N VAL A 172 36.25 11.89 41.91
CA VAL A 172 36.02 13.15 41.18
C VAL A 172 37.17 13.38 40.21
N LEU A 173 38.40 13.33 40.72
CA LEU A 173 39.63 13.60 39.97
C LEU A 173 39.81 12.62 38.80
N VAL A 174 39.63 11.32 39.06
CA VAL A 174 39.78 10.27 38.04
C VAL A 174 38.72 10.41 36.95
N ASN A 175 37.44 10.61 37.32
CA ASN A 175 36.38 10.69 36.33
C ASN A 175 36.43 11.97 35.51
N GLU A 176 36.80 13.11 36.10
CA GLU A 176 37.02 14.36 35.36
C GLU A 176 38.12 14.18 34.32
N PHE A 177 39.25 13.58 34.70
CA PHE A 177 40.35 13.28 33.78
C PHE A 177 39.92 12.33 32.65
N ARG A 178 39.20 11.25 32.97
CA ARG A 178 38.66 10.29 31.97
C ARG A 178 37.73 10.96 30.97
N LEU A 179 36.83 11.82 31.44
CA LEU A 179 35.89 12.55 30.60
C LEU A 179 36.63 13.50 29.64
N GLU A 180 37.67 14.19 30.12
CA GLU A 180 38.51 15.05 29.27
C GLU A 180 39.29 14.27 28.21
N MET A 181 39.86 13.11 28.56
CA MET A 181 40.51 12.22 27.59
C MET A 181 39.53 11.72 26.53
N ALA A 182 38.33 11.30 26.95
CA ALA A 182 37.30 10.82 26.05
C ALA A 182 36.81 11.93 25.10
N LEU A 183 36.59 13.14 25.61
CA LEU A 183 36.20 14.31 24.81
C LEU A 183 37.27 14.69 23.79
N GLN A 184 38.55 14.64 24.18
CA GLN A 184 39.68 14.85 23.28
C GLN A 184 39.66 13.84 22.13
N GLY A 185 39.40 12.56 22.43
CA GLY A 185 39.20 11.52 21.43
C GLY A 185 38.02 11.82 20.50
N PHE A 186 36.89 12.22 21.08
CA PHE A 186 35.65 12.54 20.35
C PHE A 186 35.79 13.74 19.40
N ARG A 187 36.64 14.71 19.74
CA ARG A 187 37.03 15.85 18.90
C ARG A 187 38.19 15.54 17.93
N GLY A 188 38.56 14.27 17.79
CA GLY A 188 39.62 13.83 16.90
C GLY A 188 39.37 14.15 15.42
N ARG A 189 40.44 14.29 14.63
CA ARG A 189 40.36 14.60 13.19
C ARG A 189 39.80 13.46 12.33
N THR A 190 39.97 12.22 12.78
CA THR A 190 39.58 11.00 12.05
C THR A 190 38.33 10.39 12.67
N LEU A 191 37.40 9.89 11.86
CA LEU A 191 36.17 9.26 12.33
C LEU A 191 36.42 8.14 13.35
N GLU A 192 37.41 7.27 13.12
CA GLU A 192 37.75 6.17 14.04
C GLU A 192 38.13 6.67 15.45
N ARG A 193 38.97 7.71 15.53
CA ARG A 193 39.31 8.36 16.80
C ARG A 193 38.08 8.95 17.48
N ARG A 194 37.17 9.56 16.72
CA ARG A 194 35.91 10.12 17.25
C ARG A 194 35.00 9.04 17.80
N ILE A 195 34.86 7.92 17.08
CA ILE A 195 34.09 6.75 17.53
C ILE A 195 34.66 6.18 18.82
N ASN A 196 35.98 5.99 18.88
CA ASN A 196 36.64 5.48 20.09
C ASN A 196 36.44 6.45 21.27
N GLY A 197 36.66 7.76 21.08
CA GLY A 197 36.48 8.73 22.15
C GLY A 197 35.02 8.84 22.63
N LEU A 198 34.04 8.72 21.73
CA LEU A 198 32.63 8.62 22.13
C LEU A 198 32.32 7.32 22.89
N THR A 199 32.97 6.22 22.53
CA THR A 199 32.84 4.94 23.24
C THR A 199 33.41 5.06 24.65
N ASP A 200 34.60 5.64 24.80
CA ASP A 200 35.23 5.89 26.10
C ASP A 200 34.35 6.84 26.96
N LEU A 201 33.74 7.85 26.34
CA LEU A 201 32.81 8.77 27.00
C LEU A 201 31.56 8.03 27.49
N ASN A 202 31.00 7.17 26.65
CA ASN A 202 29.84 6.35 27.00
C ASN A 202 30.15 5.38 28.14
N ASP A 203 31.32 4.76 28.14
CA ASP A 203 31.75 3.86 29.21
C ASP A 203 31.96 4.62 30.52
N ALA A 204 32.53 5.84 30.47
CA ALA A 204 32.61 6.73 31.63
C ALA A 204 31.23 7.09 32.19
N LEU A 205 30.26 7.46 31.33
CA LEU A 205 28.89 7.77 31.75
C LEU A 205 28.17 6.55 32.38
N LYS A 206 28.33 5.36 31.78
CA LYS A 206 27.77 4.10 32.30
C LYS A 206 28.36 3.75 33.66
N ASN A 207 29.68 3.84 33.81
CA ASN A 207 30.34 3.59 35.09
C ASN A 207 29.88 4.57 36.18
N LEU A 208 29.71 5.85 35.84
CA LEU A 208 29.18 6.88 36.73
C LEU A 208 27.71 6.62 37.12
N SER A 209 26.93 6.00 36.24
CA SER A 209 25.54 5.63 36.54
C SER A 209 25.41 4.44 37.50
N ALA A 210 26.36 3.50 37.45
CA ALA A 210 26.37 2.26 38.24
C ALA A 210 26.81 2.47 39.70
N VAL A 211 27.66 3.47 39.97
CA VAL A 211 28.07 3.82 41.34
C VAL A 211 26.92 4.58 42.01
N ALA A 212 26.32 3.99 43.05
CA ALA A 212 25.33 4.67 43.88
C ALA A 212 25.91 6.00 44.36
N GLY A 213 25.22 7.11 44.05
CA GLY A 213 25.78 8.47 44.08
C GLY A 213 26.62 8.76 45.32
N THR A 214 27.93 8.78 45.15
CA THR A 214 28.83 9.31 46.17
C THR A 214 28.53 10.80 46.33
N PRO A 215 28.40 11.34 47.55
CA PRO A 215 27.99 12.73 47.79
C PRO A 215 28.94 13.79 47.19
N THR A 216 30.13 13.39 46.74
CA THR A 216 31.19 14.26 46.23
C THR A 216 31.13 14.55 44.73
N TRP A 217 30.55 13.67 43.90
CA TRP A 217 30.38 13.88 42.46
C TRP A 217 28.95 13.54 42.04
N THR A 218 28.07 14.52 42.14
CA THR A 218 26.66 14.31 41.82
C THR A 218 26.45 14.18 40.31
N ARG A 219 25.40 13.44 39.93
CA ARG A 219 24.94 13.32 38.53
C ARG A 219 24.69 14.69 37.86
N ARG A 220 24.34 15.73 38.65
CA ARG A 220 24.20 17.12 38.16
C ARG A 220 25.52 17.74 37.71
N HIS A 221 26.64 17.41 38.35
CA HIS A 221 27.95 17.90 37.93
C HIS A 221 28.35 17.31 36.57
N VAL A 222 28.04 16.04 36.31
CA VAL A 222 28.29 15.41 35.01
C VAL A 222 27.48 16.07 33.90
N VAL A 223 26.19 16.32 34.14
CA VAL A 223 25.35 17.04 33.18
C VAL A 223 25.88 18.45 32.92
N ALA A 224 26.24 19.20 33.98
CA ALA A 224 26.85 20.51 33.82
C ALA A 224 28.17 20.46 33.03
N TRP A 225 28.97 19.40 33.20
CA TRP A 225 30.18 19.19 32.41
C TRP A 225 29.87 18.90 30.93
N LEU A 226 28.87 18.06 30.63
CA LEU A 226 28.43 17.78 29.26
C LEU A 226 27.96 19.06 28.55
N ASP A 227 27.17 19.88 29.24
CA ASP A 227 26.65 21.14 28.73
C ASP A 227 27.77 22.18 28.55
N THR A 228 28.64 22.35 29.55
CA THR A 228 29.80 23.29 29.49
C THR A 228 30.74 22.94 28.35
N ASN A 229 30.90 21.65 28.06
CA ASN A 229 31.73 21.16 26.98
C ASN A 229 31.00 21.02 25.65
N MET A 230 29.71 21.39 25.56
CA MET A 230 28.95 21.38 24.30
C MET A 230 28.97 20.03 23.58
N VAL A 231 28.94 18.93 24.33
CA VAL A 231 29.07 17.56 23.77
C VAL A 231 27.95 17.25 22.77
N LEU A 232 26.74 17.77 23.02
CA LEU A 232 25.62 17.63 22.09
C LEU A 232 25.82 18.43 20.79
N ASP A 233 26.54 19.56 20.81
CA ASP A 233 26.90 20.31 19.59
C ASP A 233 27.96 19.55 18.78
N ASP A 234 28.91 18.91 19.44
CA ASP A 234 29.90 18.07 18.76
C ASP A 234 29.26 16.82 18.13
N LEU A 235 28.17 16.30 18.71
CA LEU A 235 27.42 15.15 18.20
C LEU A 235 26.46 15.52 17.05
N LEU A 236 25.71 16.62 17.18
CA LEU A 236 24.66 17.04 16.25
C LEU A 236 25.04 18.23 15.35
N GLY A 237 26.30 18.66 15.38
CA GLY A 237 26.80 19.84 14.67
C GLY A 237 27.13 19.62 13.19
N GLU A 238 28.06 20.42 12.66
CA GLU A 238 28.45 20.36 11.24
C GLU A 238 29.14 19.05 10.88
N ALA A 239 30.05 18.57 11.74
CA ALA A 239 30.82 17.35 11.54
C ALA A 239 30.07 16.07 11.97
N MET A 240 28.74 16.08 11.98
CA MET A 240 27.90 14.94 12.33
C MET A 240 28.11 13.75 11.38
N HIS A 241 28.10 12.53 11.92
CA HIS A 241 28.24 11.30 11.14
C HIS A 241 27.27 10.23 11.67
N PRO A 242 26.60 9.43 10.81
CA PRO A 242 25.57 8.46 11.23
C PRO A 242 26.06 7.47 12.29
N GLU A 243 27.29 6.95 12.15
CA GLU A 243 27.88 6.03 13.14
C GLU A 243 28.16 6.67 14.51
N LEU A 244 28.36 7.98 14.58
CA LEU A 244 28.48 8.69 15.86
C LEU A 244 27.10 8.88 16.50
N VAL A 245 26.10 9.27 15.71
CA VAL A 245 24.72 9.45 16.16
C VAL A 245 24.16 8.17 16.76
N LYS A 246 24.33 7.02 16.08
CA LYS A 246 23.91 5.70 16.60
C LYS A 246 24.50 5.36 17.97
N ARG A 247 25.71 5.85 18.25
CA ARG A 247 26.42 5.65 19.54
C ARG A 247 26.12 6.75 20.55
N GLY A 248 25.44 7.82 20.15
CA GLY A 248 25.10 8.95 21.01
C GLY A 248 23.91 8.70 21.93
N GLY A 249 23.16 7.62 21.74
CA GLY A 249 21.98 7.28 22.56
C GLY A 249 22.25 7.27 24.06
N THR A 250 23.37 6.70 24.48
CA THR A 250 23.82 6.66 25.88
C THR A 250 24.02 8.04 26.52
N VAL A 251 24.37 9.06 25.74
CA VAL A 251 24.44 10.45 26.24
C VAL A 251 23.03 10.94 26.57
N PHE A 252 22.06 10.72 25.67
CA PHE A 252 20.66 11.08 25.91
C PHE A 252 20.01 10.26 27.03
N GLU A 253 20.26 8.95 27.08
CA GLU A 253 19.84 8.07 28.19
C GLU A 253 20.33 8.62 29.53
N PHE A 254 21.56 9.16 29.58
CA PHE A 254 22.08 9.78 30.80
C PHE A 254 21.27 11.03 31.18
N TYR A 255 20.98 11.94 30.24
CA TYR A 255 20.10 13.09 30.51
C TYR A 255 18.69 12.67 30.99
N ILE A 256 18.12 11.65 30.35
CA ILE A 256 16.78 11.10 30.64
C ILE A 256 16.74 10.51 32.06
N HIS A 257 17.66 9.59 32.39
CA HIS A 257 17.71 8.93 33.70
C HIS A 257 17.89 9.90 34.87
N GLN A 258 18.47 11.08 34.63
CA GLN A 258 18.64 12.11 35.65
C GLN A 258 17.50 13.15 35.67
N ALA A 259 16.49 13.03 34.81
CA ALA A 259 15.42 14.01 34.63
C ALA A 259 15.94 15.44 34.34
N LEU A 260 17.04 15.53 33.61
CA LEU A 260 17.70 16.79 33.22
C LEU A 260 17.69 17.02 31.71
N LEU A 261 16.94 16.22 30.96
CA LEU A 261 16.69 16.47 29.55
C LEU A 261 15.85 17.75 29.40
N LEU A 262 16.41 18.75 28.73
CA LEU A 262 15.77 20.04 28.49
C LEU A 262 15.00 20.03 27.15
N PRO A 263 13.95 20.87 27.00
CA PRO A 263 13.23 21.00 25.73
C PRO A 263 14.15 21.38 24.56
N SER A 264 15.17 22.18 24.83
CA SER A 264 16.20 22.59 23.87
C SER A 264 16.95 21.41 23.25
N HIS A 265 17.19 20.33 24.00
CA HIS A 265 17.85 19.12 23.50
C HIS A 265 16.98 18.41 22.47
N VAL A 266 15.68 18.30 22.74
CA VAL A 266 14.70 17.69 21.83
C VAL A 266 14.48 18.57 20.59
N THR A 267 14.37 19.90 20.76
CA THR A 267 14.28 20.84 19.63
C THR A 267 15.48 20.71 18.70
N ARG A 268 16.68 20.50 19.24
CA ARG A 268 17.88 20.33 18.41
C ARG A 268 17.84 19.06 17.58
N LEU A 269 17.43 17.93 18.17
CA LEU A 269 17.23 16.68 17.41
C LEU A 269 16.18 16.87 16.30
N TRP A 270 15.04 17.47 16.64
CA TRP A 270 13.97 17.75 15.69
C TRP A 270 14.43 18.66 14.53
N ALA A 271 15.16 19.73 14.84
CA ALA A 271 15.68 20.66 13.84
C ALA A 271 16.61 19.96 12.82
N VAL A 272 17.36 18.94 13.26
CA VAL A 272 18.18 18.13 12.35
C VAL A 272 17.32 17.16 11.54
N CYS A 273 16.29 16.52 12.14
CA CYS A 273 15.38 15.62 11.43
C CYS A 273 14.67 16.29 10.25
N ILE A 274 14.30 17.57 10.39
CA ILE A 274 13.58 18.33 9.34
C ILE A 274 14.51 19.02 8.33
N ASP A 275 15.84 18.96 8.52
CA ASP A 275 16.80 19.60 7.61
C ASP A 275 17.08 18.72 6.39
N THR A 276 16.23 18.86 5.37
CA THR A 276 16.31 18.12 4.09
C THR A 276 17.61 18.33 3.31
N ARG A 277 18.48 19.27 3.71
CA ARG A 277 19.79 19.50 3.08
C ARG A 277 20.83 18.47 3.51
N ARG A 278 20.58 17.74 4.60
CA ARG A 278 21.50 16.72 5.13
C ARG A 278 21.34 15.40 4.39
N HIS A 279 22.38 14.57 4.43
CA HIS A 279 22.38 13.27 3.76
C HIS A 279 21.36 12.30 4.40
N ALA A 280 20.62 11.56 3.57
CA ALA A 280 19.52 10.69 4.00
C ALA A 280 19.92 9.66 5.09
N THR A 281 21.11 9.06 5.00
CA THR A 281 21.58 8.10 6.03
C THR A 281 21.82 8.76 7.38
N THR A 282 22.24 10.03 7.38
CA THR A 282 22.45 10.80 8.61
C THR A 282 21.12 11.19 9.20
N LEU A 283 20.17 11.65 8.38
CA LEU A 283 18.81 11.95 8.80
C LEU A 283 18.12 10.72 9.41
N ALA A 284 18.22 9.55 8.77
CA ALA A 284 17.68 8.30 9.29
C ALA A 284 18.27 7.94 10.66
N ALA A 285 19.60 8.05 10.83
CA ALA A 285 20.23 7.76 12.12
C ALA A 285 19.80 8.74 13.23
N VAL A 286 19.63 10.03 12.90
CA VAL A 286 19.15 11.04 13.86
C VAL A 286 17.68 10.85 14.18
N HIS A 287 16.86 10.48 13.19
CA HIS A 287 15.44 10.23 13.37
C HIS A 287 15.21 9.02 14.27
N GLU A 288 15.94 7.92 14.09
CA GLU A 288 15.91 6.76 15.01
C GLU A 288 16.27 7.16 16.44
N LEU A 289 17.35 7.93 16.61
CA LEU A 289 17.74 8.44 17.93
C LEU A 289 16.67 9.36 18.53
N TYR A 290 16.06 10.22 17.72
CA TYR A 290 14.98 11.11 18.15
C TYR A 290 13.76 10.31 18.59
N LEU A 291 13.34 9.29 17.84
CA LEU A 291 12.22 8.43 18.20
C LEU A 291 12.50 7.70 19.52
N ASP A 292 13.71 7.17 19.70
CA ASP A 292 14.12 6.56 20.96
C ASP A 292 14.03 7.56 22.14
N VAL A 293 14.53 8.79 21.98
CA VAL A 293 14.37 9.84 23.00
C VAL A 293 12.89 10.15 23.27
N VAL A 294 12.05 10.24 22.23
CA VAL A 294 10.61 10.50 22.35
C VAL A 294 9.91 9.41 23.16
N THR A 295 10.24 8.12 22.98
CA THR A 295 9.64 7.02 23.75
C THR A 295 9.83 7.22 25.26
N HIS A 296 11.01 7.69 25.68
CA HIS A 296 11.35 7.87 27.09
C HIS A 296 10.70 9.12 27.71
N VAL A 297 10.52 10.19 26.93
CA VAL A 297 9.90 11.43 27.42
C VAL A 297 8.38 11.44 27.33
N ALA A 298 7.78 10.45 26.67
CA ALA A 298 6.33 10.35 26.44
C ALA A 298 5.47 10.24 27.71
N HIS A 299 6.09 10.08 28.88
CA HIS A 299 5.43 10.11 30.19
C HIS A 299 5.67 11.40 30.99
N GLN A 300 6.46 12.33 30.46
CA GLN A 300 6.78 13.62 31.10
C GLN A 300 5.92 14.74 30.49
N PRO A 301 4.89 15.25 31.19
CA PRO A 301 3.97 16.26 30.65
C PRO A 301 4.62 17.45 29.95
N PRO A 302 5.64 18.14 30.52
CA PRO A 302 6.22 19.32 29.87
C PRO A 302 7.00 18.97 28.60
N MET A 303 7.56 17.76 28.49
CA MET A 303 8.26 17.32 27.29
C MET A 303 7.29 16.91 26.19
N ILE A 304 6.20 16.23 26.55
CA ILE A 304 5.16 15.83 25.59
C ILE A 304 4.53 17.09 24.97
N ASP A 305 4.19 18.08 25.80
CA ASP A 305 3.64 19.35 25.32
C ASP A 305 4.59 20.05 24.35
N HIS A 306 5.89 20.01 24.64
CA HIS A 306 6.92 20.53 23.76
C HIS A 306 7.00 19.77 22.43
N VAL A 307 6.96 18.43 22.44
CA VAL A 307 6.96 17.60 21.22
C VAL A 307 5.73 17.89 20.35
N PHE A 308 4.54 18.02 20.94
CA PHE A 308 3.35 18.43 20.19
C PHE A 308 3.47 19.86 19.65
N GLY A 309 4.07 20.79 20.39
CA GLY A 309 4.39 22.13 19.89
C GLY A 309 5.29 22.11 18.66
N LEU A 310 6.31 21.22 18.64
CA LEU A 310 7.17 21.03 17.46
C LEU A 310 6.40 20.47 16.27
N LEU A 311 5.43 19.56 16.50
CA LEU A 311 4.55 19.03 15.45
C LEU A 311 3.59 20.11 14.92
N ASP A 312 3.12 21.02 15.77
CA ASP A 312 2.25 22.14 15.37
C ASP A 312 2.93 23.11 14.42
N GLU A 313 4.24 23.34 14.60
CA GLU A 313 5.08 24.18 13.73
C GLU A 313 5.27 23.60 12.32
N VAL A 314 5.00 22.31 12.14
CA VAL A 314 5.15 21.64 10.84
C VAL A 314 4.06 22.10 9.88
N SER A 315 4.49 22.56 8.69
CA SER A 315 3.60 22.98 7.61
C SER A 315 2.97 21.82 6.84
N GLN A 316 3.72 20.72 6.65
CA GLN A 316 3.27 19.52 5.93
C GLN A 316 3.52 18.22 6.70
N LEU A 317 2.56 17.31 6.69
CA LEU A 317 2.65 16.03 7.39
C LEU A 317 3.58 15.06 6.66
N GLU A 318 4.87 15.12 6.99
CA GLU A 318 5.89 14.24 6.42
C GLU A 318 6.04 12.91 7.19
N ALA A 319 6.77 11.96 6.59
CA ALA A 319 7.06 10.65 7.18
C ALA A 319 7.65 10.73 8.61
N HIS A 320 8.51 11.72 8.87
CA HIS A 320 9.12 11.92 10.18
C HIS A 320 8.08 12.25 11.26
N ALA A 321 7.11 13.11 10.93
CA ALA A 321 6.04 13.50 11.85
C ALA A 321 5.08 12.33 12.12
N LEU A 322 4.73 11.54 11.08
CA LEU A 322 3.91 10.33 11.23
C LEU A 322 4.58 9.28 12.14
N ALA A 323 5.90 9.08 11.99
CA ALA A 323 6.65 8.17 12.86
C ALA A 323 6.68 8.64 14.32
N THR A 324 6.85 9.95 14.55
CA THR A 324 6.77 10.54 15.91
C THR A 324 5.40 10.29 16.54
N LEU A 325 4.32 10.51 15.78
CA LEU A 325 2.94 10.27 16.23
C LEU A 325 2.71 8.79 16.58
N ARG A 326 3.21 7.87 15.75
CA ARG A 326 3.13 6.42 16.03
C ARG A 326 3.82 6.08 17.35
N VAL A 327 5.03 6.58 17.57
CA VAL A 327 5.76 6.38 18.84
C VAL A 327 4.98 6.93 20.03
N LEU A 328 4.51 8.18 19.95
CA LEU A 328 3.72 8.79 21.03
C LEU A 328 2.45 7.98 21.34
N ALA A 329 1.79 7.44 20.32
CA ALA A 329 0.62 6.58 20.51
C ALA A 329 0.97 5.30 21.26
N THR A 330 2.05 4.60 20.84
CA THR A 330 2.53 3.38 21.51
C THR A 330 3.02 3.63 22.93
N SER A 331 3.48 4.85 23.24
CA SER A 331 3.90 5.27 24.57
C SER A 331 2.77 5.78 25.47
N GLY A 332 1.50 5.57 25.08
CA GLY A 332 0.33 5.85 25.93
C GLY A 332 -0.35 7.20 25.68
N GLN A 333 0.01 7.94 24.63
CA GLN A 333 -0.64 9.21 24.24
C GLN A 333 -1.69 9.03 23.11
N LEU A 334 -2.25 7.83 22.96
CA LEU A 334 -3.15 7.44 21.86
C LEU A 334 -4.25 8.48 21.58
N ALA A 335 -5.05 8.85 22.58
CA ALA A 335 -6.16 9.79 22.42
C ALA A 335 -5.71 11.16 21.92
N ARG A 336 -4.57 11.66 22.42
CA ARG A 336 -4.02 12.96 22.03
C ARG A 336 -3.47 12.92 20.61
N VAL A 337 -2.77 11.84 20.24
CA VAL A 337 -2.26 11.61 18.89
C VAL A 337 -3.41 11.56 17.88
N VAL A 338 -4.45 10.79 18.18
CA VAL A 338 -5.63 10.66 17.31
C VAL A 338 -6.32 12.01 17.10
N SER A 339 -6.56 12.76 18.19
CA SER A 339 -7.16 14.09 18.12
C SER A 339 -6.30 15.09 17.31
N TRP A 340 -4.98 15.04 17.50
CA TRP A 340 -4.05 15.90 16.77
C TRP A 340 -4.00 15.55 15.28
N LEU A 341 -3.84 14.26 14.94
CA LEU A 341 -3.76 13.78 13.56
C LEU A 341 -5.04 14.14 12.79
N TRP A 342 -6.19 13.94 13.42
CA TRP A 342 -7.47 14.34 12.86
C TRP A 342 -7.56 15.86 12.63
N SER A 343 -7.11 16.67 13.58
CA SER A 343 -7.09 18.13 13.44
C SER A 343 -6.14 18.60 12.33
N ALA A 344 -4.98 17.96 12.20
CA ALA A 344 -4.00 18.24 11.15
C ALA A 344 -4.56 17.92 9.75
N MET A 345 -5.31 16.83 9.62
CA MET A 345 -6.02 16.47 8.38
C MET A 345 -7.10 17.50 8.04
N LYS A 346 -7.90 17.95 9.02
CA LYS A 346 -8.92 19.01 8.80
C LYS A 346 -8.29 20.34 8.38
N ALA A 347 -7.10 20.65 8.90
CA ALA A 347 -6.33 21.84 8.54
C ALA A 347 -5.60 21.74 7.19
N ASN A 348 -5.77 20.64 6.45
CA ASN A 348 -5.14 20.38 5.16
C ASN A 348 -3.60 20.45 5.19
N LYS A 349 -3.00 19.95 6.28
CA LYS A 349 -1.53 19.81 6.39
C LYS A 349 -0.96 18.70 5.49
N CYS A 350 -1.77 17.94 4.76
CA CYS A 350 -1.31 16.90 3.83
C CYS A 350 -1.14 17.51 2.43
N SER A 351 0.03 17.31 1.81
CA SER A 351 0.39 18.02 0.58
C SER A 351 -0.12 17.35 -0.71
N GLY A 352 -0.58 16.10 -0.61
CA GLY A 352 -1.18 15.32 -1.69
C GLY A 352 -1.93 14.07 -1.19
N ASP A 353 -2.56 13.33 -2.12
CA ASP A 353 -3.35 12.13 -1.80
C ASP A 353 -2.51 11.09 -1.04
N HIS A 354 -1.23 10.87 -1.39
CA HIS A 354 -0.34 9.92 -0.70
C HIS A 354 -0.16 10.22 0.80
N ASP A 355 0.04 11.50 1.18
CA ASP A 355 0.20 11.89 2.58
C ASP A 355 -1.09 11.68 3.37
N VAL A 356 -2.24 11.93 2.72
CA VAL A 356 -3.56 11.66 3.26
C VAL A 356 -3.75 10.16 3.49
N GLU A 357 -3.34 9.31 2.54
CA GLU A 357 -3.42 7.84 2.70
C GLU A 357 -2.53 7.37 3.84
N ALA A 358 -1.31 7.89 3.97
CA ALA A 358 -0.39 7.51 5.04
C ALA A 358 -0.89 7.95 6.42
N ALA A 359 -1.45 9.16 6.51
CA ALA A 359 -2.11 9.65 7.72
C ALA A 359 -3.32 8.78 8.10
N LEU A 360 -4.12 8.37 7.12
CA LEU A 360 -5.29 7.53 7.33
C LEU A 360 -4.93 6.09 7.67
N ALA A 361 -3.88 5.54 7.07
CA ALA A 361 -3.37 4.23 7.43
C ALA A 361 -2.88 4.19 8.88
N LEU A 362 -2.20 5.25 9.34
CA LEU A 362 -1.84 5.39 10.75
C LEU A 362 -3.09 5.56 11.63
N LEU A 363 -4.06 6.38 11.21
CA LEU A 363 -5.29 6.60 11.95
C LEU A 363 -6.09 5.28 12.11
N ASP A 364 -6.20 4.48 11.06
CA ASP A 364 -6.83 3.16 11.06
C ASP A 364 -6.12 2.20 12.04
N GLU A 365 -4.78 2.14 11.99
CA GLU A 365 -3.96 1.33 12.91
C GLU A 365 -4.21 1.70 14.37
N LEU A 366 -4.33 3.00 14.67
CA LEU A 366 -4.49 3.51 16.02
C LEU A 366 -5.92 3.33 16.54
N ILE A 367 -6.93 3.52 15.69
CA ILE A 367 -8.33 3.44 16.11
C ILE A 367 -8.77 2.00 16.38
N VAL A 368 -8.20 1.00 15.70
CA VAL A 368 -8.46 -0.42 16.00
C VAL A 368 -8.07 -0.77 17.44
N GLN A 369 -7.18 -0.01 18.07
CA GLN A 369 -6.76 -0.23 19.46
C GLN A 369 -7.80 0.27 20.50
N ASP A 370 -8.64 1.25 20.15
CA ASP A 370 -9.64 1.84 21.06
C ASP A 370 -10.92 2.27 20.33
N GLY A 371 -11.98 1.47 20.47
CA GLY A 371 -13.29 1.74 19.87
C GLY A 371 -13.99 3.00 20.40
N THR A 372 -13.59 3.54 21.56
CA THR A 372 -14.17 4.79 22.08
C THR A 372 -13.73 5.99 21.24
N LEU A 373 -12.45 6.01 20.84
CA LEU A 373 -11.89 7.04 19.96
C LEU A 373 -12.49 6.97 18.57
N LEU A 374 -12.71 5.76 18.03
CA LEU A 374 -13.44 5.57 16.77
C LEU A 374 -14.80 6.25 16.84
N SER A 375 -15.53 5.98 17.92
CA SER A 375 -16.88 6.49 18.08
C SER A 375 -16.93 8.02 18.20
N GLN A 376 -15.94 8.64 18.85
CA GLN A 376 -15.82 10.10 18.94
C GLN A 376 -15.47 10.73 17.59
N LEU A 377 -14.50 10.15 16.86
CA LEU A 377 -14.11 10.63 15.54
C LEU A 377 -15.26 10.54 14.53
N LEU A 378 -16.05 9.46 14.57
CA LEU A 378 -17.21 9.30 13.71
C LEU A 378 -18.24 10.41 13.94
N VAL A 379 -18.48 10.81 15.19
CA VAL A 379 -19.37 11.93 15.50
C VAL A 379 -18.82 13.24 14.95
N ASP A 380 -17.53 13.51 15.10
CA ASP A 380 -16.91 14.71 14.54
C ASP A 380 -16.92 14.70 12.99
N CYS A 381 -16.76 13.53 12.37
CA CYS A 381 -16.90 13.36 10.91
C CYS A 381 -18.31 13.70 10.44
N VAL A 382 -19.34 13.16 11.12
CA VAL A 382 -20.76 13.46 10.82
C VAL A 382 -21.01 14.96 10.90
N GLN A 383 -20.58 15.60 12.00
CA GLN A 383 -20.73 17.05 12.18
C GLN A 383 -19.97 17.87 11.13
N THR A 384 -18.77 17.42 10.74
CA THR A 384 -17.95 18.08 9.71
C THR A 384 -18.59 17.99 8.32
N VAL A 385 -19.19 16.85 7.98
CA VAL A 385 -19.91 16.64 6.72
C VAL A 385 -21.20 17.47 6.69
N GLU A 386 -22.00 17.44 7.76
CA GLU A 386 -23.24 18.22 7.88
C GLU A 386 -22.99 19.73 7.82
N GLY A 387 -21.92 20.20 8.47
CA GLY A 387 -21.53 21.61 8.47
C GLY A 387 -20.89 22.11 7.17
N ARG A 388 -20.53 21.20 6.24
CA ARG A 388 -19.71 21.49 5.03
C ARG A 388 -18.50 22.39 5.34
N GLY A 389 -17.85 22.12 6.47
CA GLY A 389 -16.76 22.94 7.01
C GLY A 389 -15.38 22.62 6.42
N GLN A 390 -14.34 23.24 6.97
CA GLN A 390 -12.96 22.84 6.72
C GLN A 390 -12.75 21.38 7.17
N GLY A 391 -12.14 20.56 6.32
CA GLY A 391 -11.96 19.12 6.57
C GLY A 391 -13.05 18.21 6.02
N HIS A 392 -14.00 18.73 5.23
CA HIS A 392 -15.03 17.91 4.57
C HIS A 392 -14.44 16.75 3.74
N ASP A 393 -13.42 17.02 2.92
CA ASP A 393 -12.77 15.99 2.12
C ASP A 393 -12.08 14.92 2.99
N ALA A 394 -11.47 15.33 4.11
CA ALA A 394 -10.87 14.40 5.08
C ALA A 394 -11.94 13.51 5.75
N ALA A 395 -13.11 14.06 6.06
CA ALA A 395 -14.24 13.30 6.60
C ALA A 395 -14.80 12.29 5.59
N LEU A 396 -14.98 12.67 4.32
CA LEU A 396 -15.37 11.72 3.28
C LEU A 396 -14.33 10.61 3.10
N TRP A 397 -13.04 10.95 3.16
CA TRP A 397 -11.96 9.97 3.05
C TRP A 397 -11.98 8.98 4.21
N PHE A 398 -12.07 9.47 5.44
CA PHE A 398 -12.16 8.61 6.63
C PHE A 398 -13.39 7.70 6.57
N LEU A 399 -14.58 8.24 6.22
CA LEU A 399 -15.80 7.44 6.07
C LEU A 399 -15.67 6.37 4.99
N SER A 400 -14.95 6.66 3.90
CA SER A 400 -14.70 5.68 2.83
C SER A 400 -13.84 4.50 3.31
N GLN A 401 -12.91 4.73 4.24
CA GLN A 401 -12.05 3.68 4.81
C GLN A 401 -12.81 2.72 5.71
N LEU A 402 -13.88 3.17 6.37
CA LEU A 402 -14.74 2.28 7.17
C LEU A 402 -15.30 1.13 6.33
N SER A 403 -15.67 1.42 5.07
CA SER A 403 -16.11 0.39 4.13
C SER A 403 -15.06 -0.68 3.91
N ARG A 404 -13.78 -0.28 3.79
CA ARG A 404 -12.65 -1.19 3.63
C ARG A 404 -12.42 -2.00 4.91
N LEU A 405 -12.32 -1.35 6.05
CA LEU A 405 -12.08 -1.99 7.35
C LEU A 405 -13.15 -3.06 7.67
N MET A 406 -14.43 -2.75 7.40
CA MET A 406 -15.53 -3.71 7.60
C MET A 406 -15.45 -4.89 6.62
N SER A 407 -15.04 -4.63 5.36
CA SER A 407 -14.84 -5.70 4.38
C SER A 407 -13.67 -6.63 4.74
N GLU A 408 -12.65 -6.09 5.40
CA GLU A 408 -11.52 -6.84 5.99
C GLU A 408 -11.91 -7.60 7.27
N GLY A 409 -13.14 -7.44 7.77
CA GLY A 409 -13.68 -8.15 8.93
C GLY A 409 -13.48 -7.45 10.28
N HIS A 410 -13.06 -6.18 10.29
CA HIS A 410 -12.95 -5.39 11.52
C HIS A 410 -14.34 -5.07 12.08
N LYS A 411 -14.49 -5.27 13.40
CA LYS A 411 -15.74 -4.99 14.12
C LYS A 411 -15.76 -3.53 14.56
N ILE A 412 -16.62 -2.74 13.93
CA ILE A 412 -16.81 -1.34 14.28
C ILE A 412 -18.13 -1.20 15.03
N GLU A 413 -18.05 -0.91 16.33
CA GLU A 413 -19.22 -0.68 17.18
C GLU A 413 -19.19 0.75 17.75
N LEU A 414 -20.31 1.45 17.59
CA LEU A 414 -20.51 2.79 18.14
C LEU A 414 -20.97 2.71 19.60
N LEU A 415 -20.46 3.65 20.42
CA LEU A 415 -20.97 3.88 21.77
C LEU A 415 -22.47 4.21 21.72
N ALA A 416 -23.23 3.76 22.72
CA ALA A 416 -24.69 3.86 22.72
C ALA A 416 -25.21 5.30 22.56
N GLU A 417 -24.51 6.27 23.15
CA GLU A 417 -24.80 7.70 23.01
C GLU A 417 -24.58 8.21 21.58
N HIS A 418 -23.57 7.70 20.88
CA HIS A 418 -23.18 8.16 19.54
C HIS A 418 -23.98 7.52 18.40
N ARG A 419 -24.69 6.41 18.64
CA ARG A 419 -25.48 5.69 17.62
C ARG A 419 -26.54 6.55 16.93
N HIS A 420 -27.06 7.57 17.60
CA HIS A 420 -28.10 8.45 17.07
C HIS A 420 -27.59 9.41 15.98
N HIS A 421 -26.27 9.66 15.91
CA HIS A 421 -25.68 10.54 14.91
C HIS A 421 -25.61 9.88 13.52
N VAL A 422 -25.35 8.58 13.44
CA VAL A 422 -25.32 7.82 12.19
C VAL A 422 -26.71 7.26 11.90
N ASN A 423 -27.58 8.11 11.35
CA ASN A 423 -28.98 7.81 11.08
C ASN A 423 -29.34 8.04 9.60
N VAL A 424 -30.61 7.83 9.22
CA VAL A 424 -31.08 8.03 7.83
C VAL A 424 -30.87 9.47 7.35
N SER A 425 -31.01 10.48 8.21
CA SER A 425 -30.79 11.87 7.80
C SER A 425 -29.34 12.14 7.41
N PHE A 426 -28.38 11.52 8.10
CA PHE A 426 -26.97 11.59 7.70
C PHE A 426 -26.71 10.90 6.36
N LEU A 427 -27.35 9.75 6.11
CA LEU A 427 -27.26 9.10 4.79
C LEU A 427 -27.82 10.00 3.68
N CYS A 428 -28.93 10.72 3.94
CA CYS A 428 -29.44 11.72 3.02
C CYS A 428 -28.45 12.86 2.80
N THR A 429 -27.76 13.34 3.83
CA THR A 429 -26.71 14.36 3.69
C THR A 429 -25.59 13.91 2.75
N LEU A 430 -25.17 12.64 2.81
CA LEU A 430 -24.17 12.08 1.88
C LEU A 430 -24.69 11.97 0.44
N LEU A 431 -25.98 11.65 0.26
CA LEU A 431 -26.64 11.66 -1.05
C LEU A 431 -26.72 13.08 -1.63
N ASP A 432 -27.07 14.06 -0.80
CA ASP A 432 -27.11 15.47 -1.16
C ASP A 432 -25.70 16.00 -1.48
N ASP A 433 -24.66 15.48 -0.83
CA ASP A 433 -23.27 15.80 -1.15
C ASP A 433 -22.87 15.28 -2.54
N LEU A 434 -23.19 14.02 -2.85
CA LEU A 434 -22.96 13.46 -4.19
C LEU A 434 -23.72 14.25 -5.26
N THR A 435 -24.96 14.62 -4.97
CA THR A 435 -25.79 15.45 -5.85
C THR A 435 -25.15 16.83 -6.08
N ALA A 436 -24.69 17.48 -5.01
CA ALA A 436 -24.01 18.77 -5.10
C ALA A 436 -22.68 18.70 -5.83
N TYR A 437 -21.92 17.61 -5.68
CA TYR A 437 -20.69 17.36 -6.42
C TYR A 437 -20.97 17.19 -7.92
N LYS A 438 -22.02 16.44 -8.28
CA LYS A 438 -22.43 16.21 -9.68
C LYS A 438 -22.93 17.46 -10.39
N GLN A 439 -23.42 18.46 -9.66
CA GLN A 439 -23.81 19.75 -10.22
C GLN A 439 -22.60 20.66 -10.51
N GLN A 440 -21.42 20.36 -9.94
CA GLN A 440 -20.19 21.10 -10.22
C GLN A 440 -19.49 20.54 -11.47
N SER A 441 -18.69 21.36 -12.15
CA SER A 441 -17.89 20.90 -13.29
C SER A 441 -16.92 19.80 -12.84
N PRO A 442 -16.78 18.70 -13.59
CA PRO A 442 -15.88 17.61 -13.24
C PRO A 442 -14.45 18.14 -13.12
N LYS A 443 -13.85 17.96 -11.93
CA LYS A 443 -12.44 18.27 -11.64
C LYS A 443 -11.55 17.10 -12.09
N GLY A 444 -10.23 17.29 -12.12
CA GLY A 444 -9.30 16.16 -12.20
C GLY A 444 -9.60 15.15 -11.08
N ASN A 445 -9.56 13.85 -11.38
CA ASN A 445 -9.93 12.72 -10.50
C ASN A 445 -11.45 12.56 -10.24
N HIS A 446 -12.29 12.79 -11.26
CA HIS A 446 -13.76 12.67 -11.13
C HIS A 446 -14.23 11.29 -10.65
N ALA A 447 -13.69 10.22 -11.22
CA ALA A 447 -14.03 8.84 -10.85
C ALA A 447 -13.67 8.54 -9.38
N ASP A 448 -12.50 8.98 -8.91
CA ASP A 448 -12.08 8.77 -7.52
C ASP A 448 -12.97 9.52 -6.53
N GLN A 449 -13.43 10.71 -6.87
CA GLN A 449 -14.35 11.48 -6.04
C GLN A 449 -15.73 10.83 -5.92
N ILE A 450 -16.19 10.15 -6.97
CA ILE A 450 -17.44 9.37 -6.94
C ILE A 450 -17.23 8.10 -6.13
N LYS A 451 -16.14 7.37 -6.37
CA LYS A 451 -15.75 6.20 -5.59
C LYS A 451 -15.68 6.51 -4.09
N ARG A 452 -15.00 7.59 -3.70
CA ARG A 452 -14.88 8.04 -2.29
C ARG A 452 -16.27 8.25 -1.66
N ARG A 453 -17.18 8.94 -2.34
CA ARG A 453 -18.55 9.21 -1.84
C ARG A 453 -19.41 7.96 -1.75
N LEU A 454 -19.34 7.08 -2.74
CA LEU A 454 -20.06 5.80 -2.73
C LEU A 454 -19.57 4.91 -1.57
N LEU A 455 -18.26 4.81 -1.35
CA LEU A 455 -17.68 4.06 -0.24
C LEU A 455 -18.01 4.68 1.13
N ALA A 456 -18.01 6.01 1.25
CA ALA A 456 -18.44 6.71 2.47
C ALA A 456 -19.92 6.44 2.79
N LEU A 457 -20.78 6.43 1.76
CA LEU A 457 -22.18 6.05 1.88
C LEU A 457 -22.34 4.58 2.30
N HIS A 458 -21.58 3.66 1.69
CA HIS A 458 -21.59 2.25 2.07
C HIS A 458 -21.24 2.08 3.54
N GLY A 459 -20.08 2.63 3.96
CA GLY A 459 -19.61 2.48 5.33
C GLY A 459 -20.59 3.04 6.36
N SER A 460 -21.14 4.22 6.08
CA SER A 460 -22.13 4.87 6.94
C SER A 460 -23.45 4.09 6.99
N TRP A 461 -23.89 3.50 5.88
CA TRP A 461 -25.12 2.72 5.82
C TRP A 461 -24.99 1.39 6.56
N THR A 462 -23.84 0.71 6.48
CA THR A 462 -23.53 -0.49 7.29
C THR A 462 -23.57 -0.16 8.78
N LEU A 463 -22.96 0.96 9.19
CA LEU A 463 -22.99 1.39 10.59
C LEU A 463 -24.39 1.76 11.07
N ALA A 464 -25.15 2.51 10.27
CA ALA A 464 -26.54 2.84 10.57
C ALA A 464 -27.39 1.56 10.74
N SER A 465 -27.26 0.62 9.82
CA SER A 465 -28.03 -0.65 9.81
C SER A 465 -27.67 -1.56 10.98
N SER A 466 -26.42 -1.52 11.46
CA SER A 466 -26.00 -2.26 12.66
C SER A 466 -26.55 -1.65 13.96
N SER A 467 -26.79 -0.33 13.97
CA SER A 467 -27.24 0.43 15.13
C SER A 467 -28.76 0.47 15.26
N GLY A 468 -29.48 0.29 14.15
CA GLY A 468 -30.94 0.29 14.06
C GLY A 468 -31.42 -0.12 12.66
N ALA A 469 -32.73 -0.28 12.48
CA ALA A 469 -33.33 -0.67 11.19
C ALA A 469 -33.40 0.48 10.16
N TYR A 470 -32.30 1.23 10.00
CA TYR A 470 -32.20 2.35 9.08
C TYR A 470 -31.86 1.83 7.67
N THR A 471 -32.77 1.99 6.71
CA THR A 471 -32.58 1.53 5.33
C THR A 471 -32.84 2.65 4.34
N LEU A 472 -32.08 2.64 3.23
CA LEU A 472 -32.35 3.53 2.11
C LEU A 472 -33.67 3.15 1.43
N THR A 473 -34.37 4.14 0.87
CA THR A 473 -35.64 3.93 0.16
C THR A 473 -35.42 3.75 -1.34
N THR A 474 -36.44 3.29 -2.07
CA THR A 474 -36.41 3.23 -3.54
C THR A 474 -36.14 4.60 -4.16
N ASN A 475 -36.65 5.68 -3.56
CA ASN A 475 -36.41 7.05 -4.02
C ASN A 475 -34.94 7.45 -3.92
N HIS A 476 -34.25 7.02 -2.85
CA HIS A 476 -32.81 7.27 -2.68
C HIS A 476 -31.99 6.52 -3.74
N LEU A 477 -32.37 5.27 -4.04
CA LEU A 477 -31.72 4.49 -5.11
C LEU A 477 -32.00 5.08 -6.50
N ASP A 478 -33.18 5.67 -6.72
CA ASP A 478 -33.51 6.36 -7.97
C ASP A 478 -32.64 7.60 -8.20
N LEU A 479 -32.37 8.36 -7.14
CA LEU A 479 -31.44 9.49 -7.21
C LEU A 479 -30.02 9.00 -7.53
N LEU A 480 -29.54 7.97 -6.84
CA LEU A 480 -28.21 7.39 -7.10
C LEU A 480 -28.08 6.87 -8.54
N TRP A 481 -29.07 6.13 -9.02
CA TRP A 481 -29.13 5.65 -10.40
C TRP A 481 -29.15 6.81 -11.39
N GLY A 482 -29.95 7.85 -11.10
CA GLY A 482 -30.01 9.09 -11.86
C GLY A 482 -28.63 9.71 -12.04
N HIS A 483 -27.91 9.89 -10.92
CA HIS A 483 -26.61 10.56 -10.90
C HIS A 483 -25.46 9.71 -11.45
N CYS A 484 -25.40 8.41 -11.14
CA CYS A 484 -24.24 7.56 -11.47
C CYS A 484 -24.41 6.73 -12.74
N VAL A 485 -25.62 6.61 -13.28
CA VAL A 485 -25.89 5.83 -14.50
C VAL A 485 -26.49 6.72 -15.59
N THR A 486 -27.63 7.38 -15.34
CA THR A 486 -28.30 8.15 -16.40
C THR A 486 -27.58 9.44 -16.78
N HIS A 487 -26.90 10.06 -15.80
CA HIS A 487 -26.10 11.27 -15.97
C HIS A 487 -24.60 10.99 -15.80
N ALA A 488 -24.19 9.72 -16.00
CA ALA A 488 -22.80 9.32 -15.96
C ALA A 488 -22.01 10.02 -17.07
N THR A 489 -20.82 10.50 -16.73
CA THR A 489 -19.92 11.16 -17.69
C THR A 489 -19.12 10.15 -18.52
N SER A 490 -18.96 8.94 -18.00
CA SER A 490 -18.16 7.85 -18.58
C SER A 490 -18.73 6.49 -18.16
N PRO A 491 -18.45 5.40 -18.91
CA PRO A 491 -18.85 4.06 -18.51
C PRO A 491 -18.15 3.62 -17.21
N ASP A 492 -16.90 4.04 -16.98
CA ASP A 492 -16.14 3.74 -15.76
C ASP A 492 -16.86 4.22 -14.49
N GLU A 493 -17.49 5.38 -14.58
CA GLU A 493 -18.31 5.92 -13.50
C GLU A 493 -19.51 5.02 -13.17
N SER A 494 -20.24 4.59 -14.20
CA SER A 494 -21.39 3.69 -14.01
C SER A 494 -20.95 2.33 -13.46
N SER A 495 -19.79 1.83 -13.88
CA SER A 495 -19.17 0.63 -13.34
C SER A 495 -18.88 0.74 -11.84
N LEU A 496 -18.39 1.89 -11.35
CA LEU A 496 -18.20 2.10 -9.90
C LEU A 496 -19.51 1.95 -9.11
N PHE A 497 -20.64 2.41 -9.67
CA PHE A 497 -21.94 2.25 -9.03
C PHE A 497 -22.43 0.80 -9.03
N PHE A 498 -22.23 0.05 -10.11
CA PHE A 498 -22.55 -1.38 -10.16
C PHE A 498 -21.69 -2.19 -9.18
N GLN A 499 -20.40 -1.87 -9.06
CA GLN A 499 -19.51 -2.43 -8.04
C GLN A 499 -19.99 -2.09 -6.62
N TRP A 500 -20.45 -0.86 -6.40
CA TRP A 500 -21.02 -0.45 -5.11
C TRP A 500 -22.29 -1.24 -4.75
N ILE A 501 -23.21 -1.47 -5.69
CA ILE A 501 -24.39 -2.32 -5.44
C ILE A 501 -23.96 -3.73 -5.05
N ARG A 502 -22.98 -4.31 -5.77
CA ARG A 502 -22.45 -5.64 -5.44
C ARG A 502 -21.83 -5.67 -4.04
N LEU A 503 -21.12 -4.62 -3.66
CA LEU A 503 -20.57 -4.46 -2.31
C LEU A 503 -21.68 -4.45 -1.26
N CYS A 504 -22.79 -3.73 -1.49
CA CYS A 504 -23.96 -3.72 -0.61
C CYS A 504 -24.65 -5.08 -0.48
N GLU A 505 -24.55 -5.94 -1.50
CA GLU A 505 -25.08 -7.31 -1.52
C GLU A 505 -24.15 -8.33 -0.86
N THR A 506 -22.83 -8.11 -0.92
CA THR A 506 -21.87 -9.01 -0.29
C THR A 506 -21.98 -8.93 1.22
N LEU A 507 -22.16 -10.09 1.85
CA LEU A 507 -22.33 -10.21 3.29
C LEU A 507 -21.08 -9.74 4.03
N VAL A 508 -21.18 -8.65 4.77
CA VAL A 508 -20.13 -8.22 5.71
C VAL A 508 -20.20 -9.13 6.94
N PRO A 509 -19.13 -9.90 7.28
CA PRO A 509 -19.12 -10.72 8.48
C PRO A 509 -19.16 -9.82 9.73
N GLN A 510 -20.18 -9.95 10.57
CA GLN A 510 -20.24 -9.29 11.88
C GLN A 510 -20.58 -10.27 13.01
N SER A 511 -20.21 -9.93 14.26
CA SER A 511 -20.41 -10.72 15.48
C SER A 511 -21.87 -11.09 15.78
N HIS A 512 -22.82 -10.29 15.28
CA HIS A 512 -24.22 -10.28 15.73
C HIS A 512 -25.23 -10.63 14.64
N GLY A 513 -24.77 -11.09 13.47
CA GLY A 513 -25.63 -11.50 12.36
C GLY A 513 -25.20 -10.89 11.03
N GLN A 514 -25.71 -11.47 9.94
CA GLN A 514 -25.54 -10.96 8.59
C GLN A 514 -26.34 -9.66 8.41
N VAL A 515 -25.66 -8.52 8.20
CA VAL A 515 -26.33 -7.27 7.81
C VAL A 515 -26.49 -7.29 6.29
N VAL A 516 -27.73 -7.47 5.84
CA VAL A 516 -28.09 -7.30 4.42
C VAL A 516 -28.59 -5.87 4.26
N LEU A 517 -27.81 -5.02 3.58
CA LEU A 517 -28.18 -3.63 3.33
C LEU A 517 -29.36 -3.52 2.37
N LEU A 518 -29.30 -4.29 1.29
CA LEU A 518 -30.30 -4.30 0.23
C LEU A 518 -31.40 -5.31 0.55
N SER A 519 -32.52 -4.82 1.07
CA SER A 519 -33.72 -5.64 1.27
C SER A 519 -34.30 -6.14 -0.07
N LEU A 520 -35.03 -7.26 -0.04
CA LEU A 520 -35.64 -7.85 -1.23
C LEU A 520 -36.48 -6.84 -2.07
N PRO A 521 -37.28 -5.92 -1.49
CA PRO A 521 -37.97 -4.88 -2.28
C PRO A 521 -37.02 -3.94 -3.03
N LEU A 522 -35.88 -3.58 -2.43
CA LEU A 522 -34.87 -2.71 -3.07
C LEU A 522 -34.15 -3.44 -4.21
N GLN A 523 -33.83 -4.72 -4.01
CA GLN A 523 -33.25 -5.58 -5.04
C GLN A 523 -34.15 -5.67 -6.27
N ARG A 524 -35.45 -5.95 -6.05
CA ARG A 524 -36.46 -6.00 -7.11
C ARG A 524 -36.56 -4.67 -7.85
N HIS A 525 -36.58 -3.56 -7.11
CA HIS A 525 -36.62 -2.22 -7.70
C HIS A 525 -35.40 -1.93 -8.58
N LEU A 526 -34.18 -2.19 -8.10
CA LEU A 526 -32.94 -2.04 -8.89
C LEU A 526 -32.95 -2.92 -10.14
N LEU A 527 -33.45 -4.16 -10.03
CA LEU A 527 -33.57 -5.07 -11.17
C LEU A 527 -34.43 -4.46 -12.29
N THR A 528 -35.53 -3.75 -11.96
CA THR A 528 -36.37 -3.10 -12.97
C THR A 528 -35.66 -2.01 -13.77
N LYS A 529 -34.63 -1.36 -13.20
CA LYS A 529 -33.92 -0.24 -13.84
C LYS A 529 -33.06 -0.65 -15.03
N PHE A 530 -32.64 -1.92 -15.10
CA PHE A 530 -31.89 -2.45 -16.24
C PHE A 530 -32.72 -2.50 -17.55
N GLN A 531 -34.04 -2.36 -17.48
CA GLN A 531 -34.94 -2.37 -18.65
C GLN A 531 -34.68 -1.21 -19.62
N SER A 532 -34.11 -0.11 -19.14
CA SER A 532 -33.86 1.11 -19.93
C SER A 532 -32.39 1.54 -19.88
N LEU A 533 -31.48 0.62 -19.53
CA LEU A 533 -30.05 0.91 -19.49
C LEU A 533 -29.50 1.11 -20.90
N ASP A 534 -28.84 2.24 -21.16
CA ASP A 534 -28.24 2.47 -22.47
C ASP A 534 -27.13 1.45 -22.77
N GLY A 535 -27.03 1.06 -24.04
CA GLY A 535 -26.09 0.06 -24.52
C GLY A 535 -24.62 0.38 -24.24
N THR A 536 -24.24 1.65 -24.08
CA THR A 536 -22.87 2.05 -23.73
C THR A 536 -22.52 1.76 -22.27
N PHE A 537 -23.52 1.67 -21.39
CA PHE A 537 -23.35 1.41 -19.95
C PHE A 537 -23.61 -0.04 -19.56
N VAL A 538 -23.88 -0.93 -20.54
CA VAL A 538 -23.90 -2.38 -20.33
C VAL A 538 -22.46 -2.88 -20.27
N THR A 539 -21.79 -2.57 -19.16
CA THR A 539 -20.41 -2.99 -18.88
C THR A 539 -20.38 -4.38 -18.25
N GLN A 540 -19.18 -4.97 -18.13
CA GLN A 540 -19.00 -6.24 -17.42
C GLN A 540 -19.49 -6.15 -15.97
N ASP A 541 -19.19 -5.05 -15.26
CA ASP A 541 -19.68 -4.81 -13.90
C ASP A 541 -21.21 -4.72 -13.83
N ALA A 542 -21.85 -4.13 -14.85
CA ALA A 542 -23.30 -4.05 -14.95
C ALA A 542 -23.93 -5.44 -15.08
N LEU A 543 -23.33 -6.31 -15.91
CA LEU A 543 -23.77 -7.69 -16.08
C LEU A 543 -23.61 -8.51 -14.80
N GLU A 544 -22.44 -8.42 -14.14
CA GLU A 544 -22.19 -9.12 -12.87
C GLU A 544 -23.13 -8.65 -11.76
N CYS A 545 -23.41 -7.33 -11.69
CA CYS A 545 -24.39 -6.76 -10.78
C CYS A 545 -25.81 -7.28 -11.08
N PHE A 546 -26.22 -7.28 -12.35
CA PHE A 546 -27.51 -7.81 -12.77
C PHE A 546 -27.67 -9.29 -12.40
N GLN A 547 -26.69 -10.13 -12.72
CA GLN A 547 -26.72 -11.57 -12.42
C GLN A 547 -26.81 -11.85 -10.93
N LEU A 548 -26.10 -11.08 -10.10
CA LEU A 548 -26.17 -11.17 -8.65
C LEU A 548 -27.58 -10.85 -8.13
N LEU A 549 -28.17 -9.72 -8.55
CA LEU A 549 -29.52 -9.32 -8.15
C LEU A 549 -30.57 -10.31 -8.66
N PHE A 550 -30.46 -10.73 -9.92
CA PHE A 550 -31.35 -11.71 -10.55
C PHE A 550 -31.33 -13.04 -9.79
N GLY A 551 -30.14 -13.54 -9.43
CA GLY A 551 -29.97 -14.74 -8.64
C GLY A 551 -30.63 -14.62 -7.26
N LYS A 552 -30.38 -13.53 -6.54
CA LYS A 552 -30.93 -13.30 -5.19
C LYS A 552 -32.45 -13.17 -5.18
N VAL A 553 -33.01 -12.35 -6.07
CA VAL A 553 -34.46 -12.11 -6.14
C VAL A 553 -35.22 -13.39 -6.46
N ASN A 554 -34.74 -14.17 -7.42
CA ASN A 554 -35.42 -15.40 -7.84
C ASN A 554 -35.15 -16.57 -6.89
N ALA A 555 -33.98 -16.65 -6.24
CA ALA A 555 -33.72 -17.63 -5.18
C ALA A 555 -34.62 -17.38 -3.95
N ALA A 556 -34.83 -16.11 -3.56
CA ALA A 556 -35.74 -15.76 -2.47
C ALA A 556 -37.21 -16.18 -2.73
N GLN A 557 -37.59 -16.34 -4.00
CA GLN A 557 -38.91 -16.82 -4.42
C GLN A 557 -38.96 -18.34 -4.68
N ASN A 558 -37.85 -19.06 -4.46
CA ASN A 558 -37.65 -20.47 -4.81
C ASN A 558 -37.83 -20.77 -6.30
N PHE A 559 -37.55 -19.78 -7.17
CA PHE A 559 -37.58 -19.95 -8.62
C PHE A 559 -36.25 -20.42 -9.20
N LEU A 560 -35.15 -20.23 -8.45
CA LEU A 560 -33.82 -20.75 -8.76
C LEU A 560 -33.30 -21.61 -7.59
N ASP A 561 -32.72 -22.77 -7.90
CA ASP A 561 -32.05 -23.67 -6.95
C ASP A 561 -30.65 -24.02 -7.47
N ASP A 562 -29.58 -23.64 -6.76
CA ASP A 562 -28.19 -23.71 -7.23
C ASP A 562 -27.99 -23.20 -8.69
N SER A 563 -28.77 -22.18 -9.05
CA SER A 563 -28.86 -21.54 -10.38
C SER A 563 -29.54 -22.36 -11.49
N HIS A 564 -30.21 -23.46 -11.14
CA HIS A 564 -31.16 -24.17 -11.99
C HIS A 564 -32.55 -23.53 -11.92
N VAL A 565 -33.27 -23.50 -13.05
CA VAL A 565 -34.62 -22.93 -13.10
C VAL A 565 -35.64 -23.97 -12.61
N VAL A 566 -36.25 -23.67 -11.46
CA VAL A 566 -37.26 -24.55 -10.81
C VAL A 566 -38.68 -24.05 -11.06
N CYS A 567 -38.86 -22.78 -11.45
CA CYS A 567 -40.18 -22.19 -11.66
C CYS A 567 -40.83 -22.58 -13.00
N ALA A 568 -42.15 -22.73 -12.97
CA ALA A 568 -43.01 -22.83 -14.16
C ALA A 568 -44.22 -21.90 -13.98
N PRO A 569 -44.50 -20.96 -14.92
CA PRO A 569 -43.86 -20.74 -16.22
C PRO A 569 -42.60 -19.84 -16.14
N LEU A 570 -41.70 -19.89 -17.14
CA LEU A 570 -40.43 -19.14 -17.14
C LEU A 570 -40.60 -17.61 -17.01
N GLN A 571 -41.75 -17.09 -17.46
CA GLN A 571 -42.13 -15.68 -17.34
C GLN A 571 -42.34 -15.23 -15.88
N SER A 572 -42.37 -16.16 -14.92
CA SER A 572 -42.39 -15.81 -13.50
C SER A 572 -41.03 -15.33 -12.99
N LEU A 573 -39.93 -15.53 -13.74
CA LEU A 573 -38.62 -15.01 -13.38
C LEU A 573 -38.60 -13.49 -13.48
N GLU A 574 -38.44 -12.84 -12.33
CA GLU A 574 -38.27 -11.40 -12.28
C GLU A 574 -36.90 -11.03 -12.84
N GLY A 575 -36.86 -10.06 -13.75
CA GLY A 575 -35.62 -9.66 -14.43
C GLY A 575 -35.44 -10.28 -15.82
N LEU A 576 -36.24 -11.27 -16.23
CA LEU A 576 -36.02 -11.94 -17.52
C LEU A 576 -36.14 -10.97 -18.71
N SER A 577 -37.12 -10.05 -18.69
CA SER A 577 -37.26 -9.00 -19.70
C SER A 577 -36.05 -8.05 -19.75
N GLN A 578 -35.43 -7.80 -18.60
CA GLN A 578 -34.24 -6.98 -18.49
C GLN A 578 -33.01 -7.71 -19.03
N LEU A 579 -32.89 -9.02 -18.80
CA LEU A 579 -31.82 -9.83 -19.39
C LEU A 579 -31.90 -9.83 -20.93
N TRP A 580 -33.11 -9.92 -21.49
CA TRP A 580 -33.34 -9.74 -22.93
C TRP A 580 -32.88 -8.36 -23.43
N HIS A 581 -33.22 -7.31 -22.68
CA HIS A 581 -32.79 -5.95 -23.01
C HIS A 581 -31.26 -5.82 -23.03
N LEU A 582 -30.56 -6.34 -22.00
CA LEU A 582 -29.10 -6.31 -21.94
C LEU A 582 -28.45 -7.06 -23.11
N ALA A 583 -28.96 -8.24 -23.47
CA ALA A 583 -28.43 -9.05 -24.57
C ALA A 583 -28.53 -8.34 -25.93
N VAL A 584 -29.61 -7.59 -26.16
CA VAL A 584 -29.86 -6.89 -27.44
C VAL A 584 -29.14 -5.54 -27.51
N HIS A 585 -28.97 -4.86 -26.37
CA HIS A 585 -28.45 -3.49 -26.32
C HIS A 585 -26.95 -3.39 -25.99
N ALA A 586 -26.29 -4.45 -25.51
CA ALA A 586 -24.87 -4.43 -25.18
C ALA A 586 -23.96 -4.01 -26.36
N SER A 587 -23.20 -2.93 -26.14
CA SER A 587 -22.22 -2.41 -27.12
C SER A 587 -20.96 -3.28 -27.18
N ASP A 588 -20.47 -3.74 -26.03
CA ASP A 588 -19.32 -4.64 -25.96
C ASP A 588 -19.70 -6.04 -26.47
N VAL A 589 -18.84 -6.60 -27.31
CA VAL A 589 -18.99 -7.92 -27.91
C VAL A 589 -18.87 -9.01 -26.86
N THR A 590 -17.95 -8.89 -25.91
CA THR A 590 -17.70 -9.91 -24.88
C THR A 590 -18.85 -10.00 -23.88
N VAL A 591 -19.30 -8.84 -23.38
CA VAL A 591 -20.44 -8.73 -22.46
C VAL A 591 -21.73 -9.23 -23.12
N ALA A 592 -21.94 -8.90 -24.39
CA ALA A 592 -23.08 -9.43 -25.15
C ALA A 592 -23.02 -10.96 -25.25
N GLU A 593 -21.86 -11.53 -25.55
CA GLU A 593 -21.62 -12.97 -25.64
C GLU A 593 -21.98 -13.69 -24.33
N ASP A 594 -21.50 -13.18 -23.19
CA ASP A 594 -21.76 -13.75 -21.87
C ASP A 594 -23.24 -13.59 -21.46
N THR A 595 -23.86 -12.45 -21.80
CA THR A 595 -25.29 -12.21 -21.56
C THR A 595 -26.16 -13.18 -22.38
N ILE A 596 -25.84 -13.37 -23.66
CA ILE A 596 -26.51 -14.30 -24.56
C ILE A 596 -26.36 -15.73 -24.05
N SER A 597 -25.15 -16.13 -23.67
CA SER A 597 -24.89 -17.47 -23.13
C SER A 597 -25.70 -17.73 -21.86
N THR A 598 -25.79 -16.75 -20.97
CA THR A 598 -26.57 -16.84 -19.72
C THR A 598 -28.06 -16.99 -20.01
N LEU A 599 -28.60 -16.16 -20.90
CA LEU A 599 -30.01 -16.20 -21.30
C LEU A 599 -30.37 -17.54 -21.95
N VAL A 600 -29.53 -18.04 -22.86
CA VAL A 600 -29.71 -19.36 -23.50
C VAL A 600 -29.65 -20.48 -22.46
N GLY A 601 -28.74 -20.39 -21.48
CA GLY A 601 -28.66 -21.31 -20.36
C GLY A 601 -29.98 -21.45 -19.62
N TYR A 602 -30.59 -20.35 -19.18
CA TYR A 602 -31.87 -20.37 -18.46
C TYR A 602 -33.03 -20.94 -19.27
N HIS A 603 -33.05 -20.73 -20.58
CA HIS A 603 -34.10 -21.27 -21.45
C HIS A 603 -33.95 -22.78 -21.74
N LEU A 604 -32.73 -23.32 -21.62
CA LEU A 604 -32.43 -24.75 -21.83
C LEU A 604 -32.42 -25.56 -20.53
N ASP A 605 -32.20 -24.92 -19.39
CA ASP A 605 -32.13 -25.53 -18.06
C ASP A 605 -33.49 -25.56 -17.34
N VAL A 606 -34.52 -26.03 -18.07
CA VAL A 606 -35.91 -26.13 -17.61
C VAL A 606 -36.31 -27.60 -17.55
N VAL A 607 -37.28 -27.95 -16.70
CA VAL A 607 -37.87 -29.29 -16.61
C VAL A 607 -38.20 -29.83 -18.02
N PRO A 608 -37.84 -31.10 -18.37
CA PRO A 608 -37.98 -31.64 -19.72
C PRO A 608 -39.37 -31.51 -20.34
N SER A 609 -40.43 -31.52 -19.51
CA SER A 609 -41.82 -31.38 -19.95
C SER A 609 -42.16 -29.98 -20.50
N LEU A 610 -41.39 -28.95 -20.15
CA LEU A 610 -41.60 -27.56 -20.56
C LEU A 610 -40.55 -27.07 -21.57
N LEU A 611 -39.55 -27.92 -21.87
CA LEU A 611 -38.40 -27.55 -22.68
C LEU A 611 -38.79 -27.12 -24.10
N ASP A 612 -39.72 -27.82 -24.75
CA ASP A 612 -40.13 -27.47 -26.11
C ASP A 612 -40.98 -26.19 -26.16
N ALA A 613 -41.79 -25.94 -25.14
CA ALA A 613 -42.50 -24.67 -24.98
C ALA A 613 -41.51 -23.51 -24.71
N SER A 614 -40.50 -23.72 -23.86
CA SER A 614 -39.44 -22.73 -23.59
C SER A 614 -38.65 -22.38 -24.86
N LYS A 615 -38.34 -23.39 -25.68
CA LYS A 615 -37.63 -23.20 -26.94
C LYS A 615 -38.45 -22.38 -27.95
N GLN A 616 -39.75 -22.62 -28.05
CA GLN A 616 -40.64 -21.81 -28.91
C GLN A 616 -40.72 -20.36 -28.42
N VAL A 617 -40.92 -20.15 -27.11
CA VAL A 617 -40.94 -18.80 -26.51
C VAL A 617 -39.66 -18.03 -26.77
N PHE A 618 -38.49 -18.69 -26.68
CA PHE A 618 -37.21 -18.04 -26.98
C PHE A 618 -37.13 -17.56 -28.43
N VAL A 619 -37.50 -18.43 -29.38
CA VAL A 619 -37.49 -18.13 -30.82
C VAL A 619 -38.45 -16.98 -31.14
N ASP A 620 -39.68 -17.05 -30.63
CA ASP A 620 -40.69 -16.02 -30.83
C ASP A 620 -40.22 -14.66 -30.28
N THR A 621 -39.70 -14.65 -29.05
CA THR A 621 -39.20 -13.42 -28.39
C THR A 621 -37.99 -12.83 -29.13
N ALA A 622 -37.03 -13.66 -29.54
CA ALA A 622 -35.86 -13.21 -30.30
C ALA A 622 -36.26 -12.59 -31.65
N ILE A 623 -37.31 -13.14 -32.28
CA ILE A 623 -37.83 -12.62 -33.55
C ILE A 623 -38.64 -11.34 -33.35
N ASP A 624 -39.40 -11.21 -32.27
CA ASP A 624 -40.10 -9.96 -31.95
C ASP A 624 -39.10 -8.82 -31.74
N PHE A 625 -38.00 -9.05 -31.02
CA PHE A 625 -36.90 -8.08 -30.90
C PHE A 625 -36.25 -7.79 -32.26
N PHE A 626 -36.07 -8.83 -33.09
CA PHE A 626 -35.54 -8.67 -34.43
C PHE A 626 -36.45 -7.81 -35.34
N LEU A 627 -37.75 -8.06 -35.34
CA LEU A 627 -38.75 -7.30 -36.10
C LEU A 627 -38.87 -5.86 -35.59
N ALA A 628 -38.76 -5.64 -34.28
CA ALA A 628 -38.70 -4.31 -33.69
C ALA A 628 -37.42 -3.54 -34.10
N ALA A 629 -36.27 -4.22 -34.18
CA ALA A 629 -35.04 -3.62 -34.70
C ALA A 629 -35.15 -3.26 -36.19
N LYS A 630 -35.84 -4.10 -36.98
CA LYS A 630 -36.10 -3.87 -38.40
C LYS A 630 -37.12 -2.73 -38.65
N SER A 631 -38.19 -2.64 -37.87
CA SER A 631 -39.22 -1.60 -38.06
C SER A 631 -38.70 -0.20 -37.69
N ALA A 632 -37.67 -0.11 -36.86
CA ALA A 632 -37.07 1.15 -36.44
C ALA A 632 -35.91 1.62 -37.35
N GLN A 633 -35.76 1.04 -38.56
CA GLN A 633 -34.80 1.48 -39.58
C GLN A 633 -34.81 3.01 -39.77
N GLY A 634 -33.77 3.69 -39.26
CA GLY A 634 -33.56 5.14 -39.39
C GLY A 634 -33.16 5.91 -38.12
N VAL A 635 -33.30 5.36 -36.90
CA VAL A 635 -33.12 6.12 -35.64
C VAL A 635 -32.07 5.49 -34.67
N GLY A 636 -30.78 5.56 -35.00
CA GLY A 636 -29.69 5.10 -34.10
C GLY A 636 -29.25 3.64 -34.32
N ASN A 637 -28.72 2.97 -33.27
CA ASN A 637 -27.99 1.66 -33.28
C ASN A 637 -28.83 0.42 -33.69
N HIS A 638 -29.72 0.52 -34.67
CA HIS A 638 -30.55 -0.60 -35.16
C HIS A 638 -29.76 -1.73 -35.81
N VAL A 639 -28.63 -1.41 -36.45
CA VAL A 639 -27.72 -2.39 -37.06
C VAL A 639 -27.10 -3.30 -36.00
N LEU A 640 -26.62 -2.71 -34.89
CA LEU A 640 -26.08 -3.45 -33.76
C LEU A 640 -27.14 -4.38 -33.17
N ARG A 641 -28.35 -3.86 -32.90
CA ARG A 641 -29.45 -4.65 -32.33
C ARG A 641 -29.86 -5.81 -33.25
N ALA A 642 -29.97 -5.57 -34.55
CA ALA A 642 -30.25 -6.62 -35.53
C ALA A 642 -29.16 -7.70 -35.55
N ASN A 643 -27.89 -7.30 -35.49
CA ASN A 643 -26.76 -8.24 -35.39
C ASN A 643 -26.81 -9.06 -34.09
N ARG A 644 -27.14 -8.45 -32.95
CA ARG A 644 -27.31 -9.16 -31.67
C ARG A 644 -28.46 -10.17 -31.71
N CYS A 645 -29.59 -9.85 -32.35
CA CYS A 645 -30.68 -10.80 -32.55
C CYS A 645 -30.28 -11.99 -33.44
N ILE A 646 -29.47 -11.75 -34.49
CA ILE A 646 -28.93 -12.83 -35.34
C ILE A 646 -27.97 -13.71 -34.53
N ASP A 647 -27.11 -13.11 -33.72
CA ASP A 647 -26.17 -13.83 -32.85
C ASP A 647 -26.92 -14.65 -31.77
N LEU A 648 -27.97 -14.10 -31.16
CA LEU A 648 -28.88 -14.77 -30.21
C LEU A 648 -29.51 -16.02 -30.84
N LEU A 649 -30.10 -15.89 -32.02
CA LEU A 649 -30.71 -17.00 -32.76
C LEU A 649 -29.67 -18.06 -33.12
N ARG A 650 -28.50 -17.64 -33.61
CA ARG A 650 -27.40 -18.54 -33.94
C ARG A 650 -26.96 -19.35 -32.72
N PHE A 651 -26.64 -18.68 -31.62
CA PHE A 651 -26.13 -19.30 -30.41
C PHE A 651 -27.14 -20.29 -29.82
N PHE A 652 -28.42 -19.92 -29.77
CA PHE A 652 -29.49 -20.78 -29.29
C PHE A 652 -29.70 -22.02 -30.17
N LEU A 653 -29.70 -21.86 -31.49
CA LEU A 653 -29.91 -22.96 -32.44
C LEU A 653 -28.71 -23.92 -32.50
N GLU A 654 -27.50 -23.42 -32.27
CA GLU A 654 -26.30 -24.25 -32.07
C GLU A 654 -26.37 -25.01 -30.74
N ALA A 655 -26.84 -24.39 -29.67
CA ALA A 655 -27.02 -25.05 -28.36
C ALA A 655 -28.14 -26.10 -28.35
N CYS A 656 -29.19 -25.92 -29.16
CA CYS A 656 -30.27 -26.89 -29.35
C CYS A 656 -29.91 -28.05 -30.31
N GLY A 657 -28.86 -27.91 -31.11
CA GLY A 657 -28.45 -28.92 -32.07
C GLY A 657 -27.75 -30.09 -31.38
N ASP A 658 -28.29 -31.30 -31.51
CA ASP A 658 -27.61 -32.50 -31.02
C ASP A 658 -26.19 -32.60 -31.59
N LYS A 659 -25.21 -32.88 -30.71
CA LYS A 659 -23.87 -33.37 -31.06
C LYS A 659 -23.94 -34.82 -31.62
N ALA A 660 -24.95 -35.13 -32.40
CA ALA A 660 -25.16 -36.44 -33.01
C ALA A 660 -24.64 -36.43 -34.45
N GLY A 661 -23.70 -37.34 -34.74
CA GLY A 661 -23.34 -37.79 -36.09
C GLY A 661 -22.35 -36.91 -36.85
N THR A 662 -21.05 -37.23 -36.73
CA THR A 662 -19.95 -36.69 -37.55
C THR A 662 -19.76 -37.39 -38.91
N ASP A 663 -20.70 -38.21 -39.40
CA ASP A 663 -20.44 -39.12 -40.53
C ASP A 663 -21.40 -39.01 -41.74
N GLU A 664 -22.00 -37.85 -42.04
CA GLU A 664 -22.73 -37.68 -43.33
C GLU A 664 -22.06 -36.66 -44.27
N ALA A 665 -21.95 -37.07 -45.54
CA ALA A 665 -21.13 -36.51 -46.62
C ALA A 665 -21.08 -34.96 -46.69
N GLU A 666 -19.86 -34.45 -46.49
CA GLU A 666 -19.52 -33.04 -46.36
C GLU A 666 -19.64 -32.26 -47.68
N LEU A 667 -20.32 -31.11 -47.62
CA LEU A 667 -20.39 -30.10 -48.70
C LEU A 667 -19.59 -28.86 -48.30
N THR A 668 -18.63 -28.48 -49.15
CA THR A 668 -17.84 -27.24 -49.00
C THR A 668 -18.72 -26.01 -49.19
N VAL A 669 -18.72 -25.12 -48.20
CA VAL A 669 -19.44 -23.83 -48.24
C VAL A 669 -18.87 -22.97 -49.38
N LEU A 670 -19.73 -22.47 -50.27
CA LEU A 670 -19.33 -21.41 -51.21
C LEU A 670 -18.92 -20.16 -50.41
N PRO A 671 -17.75 -19.56 -50.69
CA PRO A 671 -17.29 -18.38 -49.97
C PRO A 671 -18.32 -17.26 -50.06
N SER A 672 -18.51 -16.51 -48.95
CA SER A 672 -19.37 -15.34 -48.92
C SER A 672 -18.99 -14.40 -50.08
N PRO A 673 -19.94 -13.97 -50.92
CA PRO A 673 -19.66 -13.10 -52.07
C PRO A 673 -19.11 -11.72 -51.67
N MET A 674 -19.14 -11.38 -50.38
CA MET A 674 -18.80 -10.05 -49.85
C MET A 674 -17.38 -9.94 -49.26
N LYS A 675 -16.58 -11.02 -49.22
CA LYS A 675 -15.22 -11.03 -48.61
C LYS A 675 -14.12 -10.24 -49.37
N TYR A 676 -14.46 -9.52 -50.44
CA TYR A 676 -13.53 -8.69 -51.22
C TYR A 676 -13.67 -7.19 -50.90
N ALA A 677 -13.53 -6.80 -49.63
CA ALA A 677 -13.25 -5.41 -49.26
C ALA A 677 -12.46 -5.41 -47.94
N GLY A 678 -11.25 -4.87 -47.94
CA GLY A 678 -10.28 -4.96 -46.85
C GLY A 678 -10.62 -4.15 -45.59
N GLY A 679 -11.67 -4.54 -44.87
CA GLY A 679 -11.95 -4.08 -43.50
C GLY A 679 -11.57 -5.15 -42.48
N SER A 680 -10.86 -4.78 -41.42
CA SER A 680 -10.61 -5.64 -40.26
C SER A 680 -11.94 -5.97 -39.55
N VAL A 681 -12.43 -7.18 -39.75
CA VAL A 681 -13.70 -7.71 -39.23
C VAL A 681 -13.58 -8.05 -37.75
N PRO A 682 -14.49 -7.58 -36.86
CA PRO A 682 -14.67 -8.18 -35.53
C PRO A 682 -15.26 -9.59 -35.71
N PRO A 683 -14.65 -10.65 -35.17
CA PRO A 683 -15.09 -12.02 -35.39
C PRO A 683 -16.54 -12.24 -34.93
N PRO A 684 -17.30 -13.13 -35.58
CA PRO A 684 -18.61 -13.55 -35.09
C PRO A 684 -18.49 -14.19 -33.70
N LEU A 685 -19.54 -14.05 -32.89
CA LEU A 685 -19.54 -14.60 -31.54
C LEU A 685 -19.30 -16.12 -31.57
N SER A 686 -18.41 -16.63 -30.71
CA SER A 686 -17.94 -18.01 -30.77
C SER A 686 -18.61 -18.89 -29.70
N PRO A 687 -19.32 -19.98 -30.05
CA PRO A 687 -20.08 -20.84 -29.13
C PRO A 687 -19.21 -21.75 -28.24
N SER A 688 -17.89 -21.57 -28.23
CA SER A 688 -16.91 -22.41 -27.52
C SER A 688 -17.10 -22.46 -25.99
N LYS A 689 -18.00 -21.64 -25.43
CA LYS A 689 -18.30 -21.53 -24.00
C LYS A 689 -19.74 -21.92 -23.61
N VAL A 690 -20.45 -22.78 -24.35
CA VAL A 690 -21.51 -23.58 -23.69
C VAL A 690 -20.82 -24.65 -22.82
N LYS A 691 -20.06 -24.22 -21.81
CA LYS A 691 -19.84 -25.07 -20.64
C LYS A 691 -21.23 -25.24 -20.05
N ARG A 692 -21.68 -26.49 -19.85
CA ARG A 692 -22.67 -26.79 -18.79
C ARG A 692 -22.38 -25.80 -17.67
N ALA A 693 -23.37 -24.95 -17.37
CA ALA A 693 -23.24 -23.82 -16.49
C ALA A 693 -22.25 -24.17 -15.38
N ASN A 694 -21.00 -23.73 -15.52
CA ASN A 694 -20.00 -23.95 -14.49
C ASN A 694 -20.24 -22.81 -13.50
N LEU A 695 -21.40 -22.91 -12.84
CA LEU A 695 -21.93 -22.08 -11.76
C LEU A 695 -21.13 -22.33 -10.47
N GLN A 696 -19.84 -22.66 -10.61
CA GLN A 696 -18.91 -22.63 -9.51
C GLN A 696 -18.45 -21.18 -9.38
N TRP A 697 -19.16 -20.48 -8.50
CA TRP A 697 -18.62 -19.32 -7.83
C TRP A 697 -17.28 -19.68 -7.18
N PRO A 698 -16.31 -18.75 -7.12
CA PRO A 698 -15.18 -18.91 -6.21
C PRO A 698 -15.73 -19.20 -4.80
N PRO A 699 -15.15 -20.13 -4.04
CA PRO A 699 -15.61 -20.36 -2.67
C PRO A 699 -15.44 -19.06 -1.85
N PRO A 700 -16.31 -18.81 -0.85
CA PRO A 700 -16.08 -17.73 0.08
C PRO A 700 -14.74 -17.97 0.77
N LEU A 701 -13.85 -16.98 0.67
CA LEU A 701 -12.58 -16.97 1.39
C LEU A 701 -12.86 -17.23 2.87
N SER A 702 -12.49 -18.42 3.33
CA SER A 702 -12.54 -18.78 4.75
C SER A 702 -11.20 -18.43 5.40
N PRO A 703 -11.21 -17.97 6.66
CA PRO A 703 -10.06 -17.37 7.31
C PRO A 703 -9.22 -18.47 7.96
N THR A 704 -7.94 -18.58 7.65
CA THR A 704 -6.94 -19.04 8.63
C THR A 704 -5.50 -18.89 8.14
N THR A 705 -4.67 -18.42 9.09
CA THR A 705 -3.21 -18.52 9.20
C THR A 705 -2.35 -17.55 8.38
N THR A 706 -2.30 -16.32 8.89
CA THR A 706 -1.06 -15.65 9.36
C THR A 706 0.27 -16.13 8.77
N GLN A 707 0.82 -15.38 7.83
CA GLN A 707 2.19 -14.86 7.89
C GLN A 707 2.19 -13.51 7.17
N GLY A 708 2.52 -12.44 7.91
CA GLY A 708 2.97 -11.18 7.32
C GLY A 708 4.41 -10.92 7.77
N PRO A 709 5.07 -9.87 7.26
CA PRO A 709 4.71 -9.04 6.11
C PRO A 709 5.84 -9.03 5.05
N ASP A 710 5.49 -8.80 3.78
CA ASP A 710 6.28 -7.90 2.95
C ASP A 710 5.31 -7.17 2.03
N GLN A 711 5.07 -5.91 2.39
CA GLN A 711 4.37 -4.94 1.56
C GLN A 711 5.28 -4.59 0.39
N ARG A 712 4.84 -4.91 -0.83
CA ARG A 712 4.78 -3.93 -1.92
C ARG A 712 4.01 -4.46 -3.11
N ASP A 713 3.21 -3.55 -3.63
CA ASP A 713 2.67 -3.49 -4.98
C ASP A 713 1.47 -4.40 -5.28
N THR A 714 0.29 -3.81 -5.03
CA THR A 714 -0.76 -3.72 -6.05
C THR A 714 -0.10 -3.73 -7.43
N ASP A 715 -0.26 -4.81 -8.20
CA ASP A 715 0.29 -4.89 -9.54
C ASP A 715 -0.51 -4.00 -10.51
N VAL A 716 -0.27 -2.70 -10.36
CA VAL A 716 -0.42 -1.64 -11.35
C VAL A 716 0.46 -1.95 -12.59
N ALA A 717 1.38 -2.93 -12.49
CA ALA A 717 2.21 -3.40 -13.59
C ALA A 717 1.46 -4.20 -14.67
N ALA A 718 0.29 -4.81 -14.37
CA ALA A 718 -0.49 -5.53 -15.38
C ALA A 718 -1.21 -4.59 -16.38
N ILE A 719 -1.32 -3.30 -16.05
CA ILE A 719 -2.00 -2.29 -16.87
C ILE A 719 -1.01 -1.47 -17.73
N LEU A 720 0.31 -1.61 -17.51
CA LEU A 720 1.33 -0.77 -18.16
C LEU A 720 2.37 -1.50 -19.03
N MET A 721 2.21 -2.79 -19.32
CA MET A 721 3.06 -3.50 -20.27
C MET A 721 2.27 -4.28 -21.32
N GLU A 722 1.76 -3.58 -22.34
CA GLU A 722 1.68 -4.13 -23.69
C GLU A 722 1.40 -3.02 -24.70
N PHE A 723 2.43 -2.25 -25.07
CA PHE A 723 2.57 -1.78 -26.46
C PHE A 723 3.98 -1.23 -26.74
N GLN A 724 4.66 -1.92 -27.68
CA GLN A 724 5.71 -1.49 -28.62
C GLN A 724 7.20 -1.60 -28.17
N PRO A 725 8.16 -1.56 -29.12
CA PRO A 725 8.43 -2.57 -30.17
C PRO A 725 9.95 -2.90 -30.27
N ALA A 726 10.35 -4.08 -30.79
CA ALA A 726 11.65 -4.34 -31.47
C ALA A 726 11.95 -5.85 -31.58
N PRO A 727 12.95 -6.32 -32.38
CA PRO A 727 13.48 -5.81 -33.64
C PRO A 727 13.49 -6.90 -34.75
N GLU A 728 13.75 -6.47 -35.97
CA GLU A 728 14.08 -7.34 -37.10
C GLU A 728 15.30 -8.22 -36.80
N GLN A 729 15.17 -9.53 -37.02
CA GLN A 729 16.29 -10.32 -37.54
C GLN A 729 15.80 -11.24 -38.66
N VAL A 730 16.34 -10.91 -39.84
CA VAL A 730 16.32 -11.64 -41.08
C VAL A 730 17.08 -12.96 -40.92
N GLN A 731 16.45 -14.07 -41.28
CA GLN A 731 17.19 -15.18 -41.89
C GLN A 731 16.29 -15.88 -42.91
N ASN A 732 16.77 -15.87 -44.15
CA ASN A 732 16.28 -16.64 -45.28
C ASN A 732 16.12 -18.12 -44.91
N ASP A 733 15.02 -18.73 -45.31
CA ASP A 733 15.11 -19.96 -46.11
C ASP A 733 13.95 -20.05 -47.11
N ARG A 734 14.34 -19.94 -48.38
CA ARG A 734 13.54 -20.35 -49.52
C ARG A 734 13.35 -21.86 -49.43
N THR A 735 12.12 -22.31 -49.19
CA THR A 735 11.44 -23.51 -49.74
C THR A 735 10.44 -24.08 -48.73
N SER A 736 9.20 -23.63 -48.78
CA SER A 736 8.01 -24.40 -48.34
C SER A 736 6.74 -23.75 -48.87
N SER A 737 6.72 -23.54 -50.19
CA SER A 737 5.45 -23.49 -50.91
C SER A 737 4.81 -24.87 -50.84
N LEU A 738 3.50 -24.89 -50.57
CA LEU A 738 2.57 -26.04 -50.45
C LEU A 738 2.41 -26.58 -49.03
N GLN A 739 1.14 -26.61 -48.61
CA GLN A 739 0.57 -27.25 -47.42
C GLN A 739 0.53 -26.42 -46.13
N ARG A 740 -0.58 -25.69 -45.96
CA ARG A 740 -1.48 -25.72 -44.78
C ARG A 740 -2.63 -24.74 -45.02
N ILE A 741 -3.68 -25.25 -45.66
CA ILE A 741 -5.02 -24.67 -45.66
C ILE A 741 -5.72 -25.31 -44.46
N ASP A 742 -6.00 -24.53 -43.43
CA ASP A 742 -6.74 -25.02 -42.26
C ASP A 742 -8.23 -25.18 -42.61
N THR A 743 -8.69 -26.41 -42.45
CA THR A 743 -10.02 -26.95 -42.72
C THR A 743 -11.03 -26.41 -41.71
N GLN A 744 -11.85 -25.44 -42.11
CA GLN A 744 -12.99 -24.95 -41.31
C GLN A 744 -14.31 -25.61 -41.74
N ARG A 745 -15.11 -25.96 -40.72
CA ARG A 745 -16.24 -26.91 -40.67
C ARG A 745 -17.34 -26.73 -41.75
N PRO A 746 -17.97 -27.83 -42.23
CA PRO A 746 -18.96 -27.82 -43.31
C PRO A 746 -20.37 -27.36 -42.87
N ALA A 747 -21.18 -26.92 -43.84
CA ALA A 747 -22.59 -26.57 -43.62
C ALA A 747 -23.51 -27.81 -43.75
N ARG A 748 -24.53 -27.90 -42.87
CA ARG A 748 -25.58 -28.94 -42.97
C ARG A 748 -26.53 -28.61 -44.12
N VAL A 749 -26.42 -29.35 -45.21
CA VAL A 749 -27.56 -29.56 -46.12
C VAL A 749 -28.03 -30.97 -45.82
N HIS A 750 -29.16 -31.12 -45.13
CA HIS A 750 -29.77 -32.44 -45.02
C HIS A 750 -30.26 -32.85 -46.41
N PRO A 751 -29.68 -33.87 -47.08
CA PRO A 751 -30.38 -34.50 -48.18
C PRO A 751 -31.72 -34.99 -47.63
N LEU A 752 -32.81 -34.73 -48.36
CA LEU A 752 -34.12 -35.26 -47.97
C LEU A 752 -33.99 -36.78 -47.83
N SER A 753 -34.36 -37.34 -46.68
CA SER A 753 -34.54 -38.79 -46.59
C SER A 753 -35.59 -39.24 -47.60
N SER A 754 -35.54 -40.49 -48.06
CA SER A 754 -36.52 -41.04 -49.00
C SER A 754 -37.97 -40.83 -48.51
N GLU A 755 -38.19 -40.81 -47.19
CA GLU A 755 -39.48 -40.48 -46.58
C GLU A 755 -39.85 -38.99 -46.66
N GLN A 756 -38.90 -38.07 -46.49
CA GLN A 756 -39.14 -36.62 -46.60
C GLN A 756 -39.39 -36.20 -48.06
N MET A 757 -38.70 -36.82 -49.01
CA MET A 757 -38.96 -36.64 -50.44
C MET A 757 -40.32 -37.24 -50.82
N ALA A 758 -40.68 -38.41 -50.27
CA ALA A 758 -42.01 -39.00 -50.44
C ALA A 758 -43.13 -38.15 -49.82
N LEU A 759 -42.94 -37.53 -48.65
CA LEU A 759 -43.91 -36.63 -48.03
C LEU A 759 -44.07 -35.30 -48.80
N ALA A 760 -42.99 -34.75 -49.34
CA ALA A 760 -43.05 -33.55 -50.18
C ALA A 760 -43.75 -33.81 -51.52
N ILE A 761 -43.57 -35.02 -52.08
CA ILE A 761 -44.27 -35.47 -53.29
C ILE A 761 -45.73 -35.86 -52.99
N GLN A 762 -46.02 -36.50 -51.85
CA GLN A 762 -47.41 -36.83 -51.46
C GLN A 762 -48.23 -35.59 -51.10
N ALA A 763 -47.60 -34.56 -50.52
CA ALA A 763 -48.26 -33.26 -50.27
C ALA A 763 -48.63 -32.52 -51.56
N SER A 764 -48.00 -32.86 -52.70
CA SER A 764 -48.37 -32.31 -54.02
C SER A 764 -49.66 -32.91 -54.60
N GLY A 765 -50.19 -33.98 -54.00
CA GLY A 765 -51.34 -34.71 -54.51
C GLY A 765 -52.71 -34.22 -54.03
N ASP A 766 -52.84 -33.60 -52.86
CA ASP A 766 -54.12 -33.07 -52.39
C ASP A 766 -53.94 -32.22 -51.12
N ARG A 767 -53.93 -30.89 -51.28
CA ARG A 767 -54.43 -29.93 -50.27
C ARG A 767 -54.39 -28.50 -50.82
N CYS A 768 -55.59 -27.99 -51.09
CA CYS A 768 -55.85 -26.58 -51.30
C CYS A 768 -55.40 -25.72 -50.10
N ILE A 769 -54.87 -24.55 -50.45
CA ILE A 769 -54.76 -23.28 -49.72
C ILE A 769 -55.61 -23.21 -48.44
N GLY A 770 -54.96 -23.05 -47.28
CA GLY A 770 -55.57 -22.50 -46.07
C GLY A 770 -55.23 -23.22 -44.76
N GLY A 771 -54.27 -22.68 -44.00
CA GLY A 771 -54.03 -23.00 -42.59
C GLY A 771 -52.55 -23.26 -42.27
N PRO A 772 -51.95 -22.60 -41.25
CA PRO A 772 -50.60 -22.94 -40.82
C PRO A 772 -50.59 -24.38 -40.27
N PRO A 773 -49.58 -25.21 -40.59
CA PRO A 773 -49.46 -26.51 -39.96
C PRO A 773 -49.22 -26.34 -38.46
N PRO A 774 -49.74 -27.24 -37.60
CA PRO A 774 -49.50 -27.18 -36.17
C PRO A 774 -47.98 -27.21 -35.91
N SER A 775 -47.54 -26.37 -34.97
CA SER A 775 -46.15 -26.17 -34.54
C SER A 775 -45.41 -27.48 -34.16
N GLU A 776 -46.14 -28.58 -33.97
CA GLU A 776 -45.64 -29.91 -33.59
C GLU A 776 -45.06 -30.75 -34.74
N ALA A 777 -45.16 -30.31 -36.01
CA ALA A 777 -44.82 -31.15 -37.18
C ALA A 777 -43.33 -31.11 -37.64
N TYR A 778 -42.48 -30.32 -36.98
CA TYR A 778 -41.07 -30.15 -37.37
C TYR A 778 -40.15 -30.70 -36.28
N GLY A 779 -39.54 -31.88 -36.52
CA GLY A 779 -38.78 -32.64 -35.51
C GLY A 779 -37.54 -31.96 -34.91
N THR A 780 -37.11 -30.80 -35.41
CA THR A 780 -36.00 -30.00 -34.83
C THR A 780 -36.35 -28.51 -34.83
N MET A 781 -35.90 -27.77 -33.82
CA MET A 781 -36.14 -26.31 -33.73
C MET A 781 -35.59 -25.54 -34.93
N GLN A 782 -34.48 -26.00 -35.50
CA GLN A 782 -33.91 -25.45 -36.74
C GLN A 782 -34.88 -25.57 -37.93
N ALA A 783 -35.66 -26.66 -38.01
CA ALA A 783 -36.70 -26.83 -39.02
C ALA A 783 -37.94 -25.97 -38.74
N THR A 784 -38.28 -25.72 -37.47
CA THR A 784 -39.39 -24.82 -37.10
C THR A 784 -39.11 -23.38 -37.50
N VAL A 785 -37.90 -22.87 -37.23
CA VAL A 785 -37.50 -21.49 -37.58
C VAL A 785 -37.55 -21.25 -39.10
N VAL A 786 -37.02 -22.17 -39.89
CA VAL A 786 -36.95 -22.00 -41.36
C VAL A 786 -38.30 -22.15 -42.04
N ASN A 787 -39.15 -23.07 -41.56
CA ASN A 787 -40.43 -23.35 -42.21
C ASN A 787 -41.57 -22.45 -41.72
N HIS A 788 -41.30 -21.56 -40.75
CA HIS A 788 -42.25 -20.54 -40.34
C HIS A 788 -42.18 -19.34 -41.30
N PRO A 789 -43.28 -18.99 -42.00
CA PRO A 789 -43.26 -18.03 -43.11
C PRO A 789 -42.79 -16.64 -42.67
N HIS A 790 -43.28 -16.14 -41.53
CA HIS A 790 -42.90 -14.83 -41.02
C HIS A 790 -41.42 -14.74 -40.60
N PHE A 791 -40.82 -15.85 -40.17
CA PHE A 791 -39.45 -15.87 -39.64
C PHE A 791 -38.43 -15.96 -40.77
N PHE A 792 -38.70 -16.82 -41.74
CA PHE A 792 -37.88 -16.93 -42.94
C PHE A 792 -37.91 -15.62 -43.75
N ASP A 793 -39.09 -15.03 -43.97
CA ASP A 793 -39.20 -13.76 -44.70
C ASP A 793 -38.47 -12.62 -43.98
N ALA A 794 -38.52 -12.61 -42.64
CA ALA A 794 -37.79 -11.65 -41.82
C ALA A 794 -36.27 -11.80 -41.99
N LEU A 795 -35.71 -13.01 -41.84
CA LEU A 795 -34.27 -13.27 -42.03
C LEU A 795 -33.83 -13.05 -43.49
N PHE A 796 -34.65 -13.47 -44.45
CA PHE A 796 -34.38 -13.32 -45.89
C PHE A 796 -34.42 -11.86 -46.35
N SER A 797 -35.18 -11.01 -45.66
CA SER A 797 -35.18 -9.55 -45.87
C SER A 797 -33.91 -8.84 -45.40
N ILE A 798 -33.17 -9.40 -44.44
CA ILE A 798 -31.91 -8.82 -43.94
C ILE A 798 -30.78 -8.94 -44.96
N LEU A 799 -30.88 -9.90 -45.87
CA LEU A 799 -29.91 -10.04 -46.96
C LEU A 799 -29.83 -8.79 -47.86
N ASP A 800 -30.80 -7.87 -47.76
CA ASP A 800 -30.78 -6.55 -48.42
C ASP A 800 -30.00 -5.47 -47.62
N TRP A 801 -29.59 -5.75 -46.38
CA TRP A 801 -28.84 -4.81 -45.54
C TRP A 801 -27.36 -4.76 -45.94
N PRO A 802 -26.65 -3.63 -45.68
CA PRO A 802 -25.26 -3.48 -46.09
C PRO A 802 -24.27 -4.32 -45.26
N GLY A 803 -23.22 -4.83 -45.91
CA GLY A 803 -21.98 -5.33 -45.30
C GLY A 803 -22.17 -6.48 -44.30
N ASP A 804 -21.58 -6.31 -43.11
CA ASP A 804 -21.41 -7.34 -42.07
C ASP A 804 -22.73 -7.98 -41.58
N THR A 805 -23.82 -7.22 -41.56
CA THR A 805 -25.15 -7.72 -41.13
C THR A 805 -25.70 -8.76 -42.10
N SER A 806 -25.51 -8.55 -43.40
CA SER A 806 -25.94 -9.50 -44.43
C SER A 806 -25.07 -10.76 -44.45
N GLU A 807 -23.77 -10.65 -44.14
CA GLU A 807 -22.87 -11.81 -44.01
C GLU A 807 -23.27 -12.68 -42.80
N ARG A 808 -23.60 -12.07 -41.66
CA ARG A 808 -24.08 -12.80 -40.46
C ARG A 808 -25.41 -13.52 -40.73
N ALA A 809 -26.36 -12.84 -41.38
CA ALA A 809 -27.63 -13.44 -41.78
C ALA A 809 -27.44 -14.60 -42.77
N TRP A 810 -26.53 -14.43 -43.74
CA TRP A 810 -26.15 -15.46 -44.71
C TRP A 810 -25.52 -16.68 -44.04
N GLU A 811 -24.59 -16.47 -43.10
CA GLU A 811 -23.93 -17.53 -42.35
C GLU A 811 -24.93 -18.35 -41.53
N LEU A 812 -25.90 -17.68 -40.88
CA LEU A 812 -27.00 -18.34 -40.18
C LEU A 812 -27.89 -19.15 -41.14
N LEU A 813 -28.37 -18.55 -42.23
CA LEU A 813 -29.20 -19.24 -43.23
C LEU A 813 -28.49 -20.45 -43.86
N CYS A 814 -27.16 -20.41 -44.00
CA CYS A 814 -26.36 -21.52 -44.51
C CYS A 814 -26.26 -22.71 -43.54
N ARG A 815 -26.40 -22.48 -42.23
CA ARG A 815 -26.38 -23.51 -41.18
C ARG A 815 -27.74 -24.15 -40.94
N LEU A 816 -28.80 -23.47 -41.34
CA LEU A 816 -30.17 -23.93 -41.19
C LEU A 816 -30.56 -24.94 -42.30
N PRO A 817 -31.50 -25.86 -42.03
CA PRO A 817 -32.02 -26.76 -43.05
C PRO A 817 -32.72 -25.98 -44.18
N SER A 818 -32.85 -26.59 -45.36
CA SER A 818 -33.53 -25.98 -46.51
C SER A 818 -35.00 -25.68 -46.23
N ASN A 819 -35.46 -24.48 -46.62
CA ASN A 819 -36.87 -24.11 -46.50
C ASN A 819 -37.76 -25.01 -47.37
N ARG A 820 -38.74 -25.68 -46.76
CA ARG A 820 -39.63 -26.64 -47.43
C ARG A 820 -40.59 -25.97 -48.41
N ALA A 821 -41.07 -24.76 -48.14
CA ALA A 821 -41.96 -24.04 -49.05
C ALA A 821 -41.22 -23.58 -50.32
N LEU A 822 -40.01 -23.05 -50.16
CA LEU A 822 -39.16 -22.64 -51.27
C LEU A 822 -38.66 -23.86 -52.06
N LEU A 823 -38.32 -24.95 -51.38
CA LEU A 823 -37.97 -26.22 -52.00
C LEU A 823 -39.16 -26.85 -52.73
N GLN A 824 -40.38 -26.81 -52.16
CA GLN A 824 -41.61 -27.25 -52.84
C GLN A 824 -41.87 -26.44 -54.11
N HIS A 825 -41.69 -25.11 -54.07
CA HIS A 825 -41.78 -24.29 -55.29
C HIS A 825 -40.74 -24.67 -56.35
N MET A 826 -39.53 -25.07 -55.94
CA MET A 826 -38.48 -25.53 -56.86
C MET A 826 -38.68 -26.97 -57.37
N VAL A 827 -39.32 -27.85 -56.59
CA VAL A 827 -39.72 -29.20 -57.02
C VAL A 827 -40.89 -29.15 -58.00
N VAL A 828 -41.86 -28.25 -57.80
CA VAL A 828 -42.99 -28.02 -58.73
C VAL A 828 -42.50 -27.54 -60.10
N LEU A 829 -41.33 -26.90 -60.19
CA LEU A 829 -40.70 -26.55 -61.48
C LEU A 829 -40.13 -27.76 -62.25
N ARG A 830 -39.94 -28.92 -61.59
CA ARG A 830 -39.48 -30.16 -62.24
C ARG A 830 -40.56 -30.72 -63.19
N ASP A 831 -41.84 -30.49 -62.88
CA ASP A 831 -42.97 -30.80 -63.77
C ASP A 831 -43.25 -29.63 -64.73
N SER A 832 -42.42 -29.60 -65.77
CA SER A 832 -42.27 -28.57 -66.81
C SER A 832 -43.52 -28.14 -67.62
N ARG A 833 -44.76 -28.46 -67.21
CA ARG A 833 -45.96 -28.14 -68.01
C ARG A 833 -47.00 -27.22 -67.36
N THR A 834 -46.93 -26.96 -66.04
CA THR A 834 -47.95 -26.14 -65.35
C THR A 834 -47.44 -25.30 -64.16
N SER A 835 -46.23 -24.74 -64.19
CA SER A 835 -45.75 -23.93 -63.05
C SER A 835 -46.36 -22.51 -63.03
N LYS A 836 -47.13 -22.19 -61.98
CA LYS A 836 -47.69 -20.85 -61.71
C LYS A 836 -46.72 -19.91 -60.94
N VAL A 837 -45.46 -20.29 -60.75
CA VAL A 837 -44.48 -19.54 -59.94
C VAL A 837 -43.46 -18.84 -60.84
N PRO A 838 -43.27 -17.51 -60.73
CA PRO A 838 -42.32 -16.77 -61.56
C PRO A 838 -40.86 -17.06 -61.16
N TRP A 839 -40.00 -17.37 -62.13
CA TRP A 839 -38.57 -17.63 -61.90
C TRP A 839 -37.84 -16.46 -61.21
N GLN A 840 -38.28 -15.23 -61.44
CA GLN A 840 -37.73 -14.01 -60.83
C GLN A 840 -37.92 -13.96 -59.30
N SER A 841 -38.92 -14.65 -58.73
CA SER A 841 -39.11 -14.72 -57.28
C SER A 841 -38.33 -15.86 -56.62
N LEU A 842 -37.79 -16.80 -57.40
CA LEU A 842 -37.03 -17.96 -56.90
C LEU A 842 -35.52 -17.80 -57.08
N LEU A 843 -35.09 -17.13 -58.15
CA LEU A 843 -33.71 -16.78 -58.44
C LEU A 843 -33.62 -15.26 -58.62
N ASP A 844 -33.61 -14.55 -57.49
CA ASP A 844 -33.58 -13.10 -57.46
C ASP A 844 -32.23 -12.56 -57.96
N THR A 845 -32.17 -12.12 -59.21
CA THR A 845 -30.96 -11.56 -59.81
C THR A 845 -30.62 -10.16 -59.29
N SER A 846 -31.49 -9.51 -58.51
CA SER A 846 -31.27 -8.18 -57.95
C SER A 846 -30.46 -8.19 -56.65
N ASN A 847 -30.45 -9.31 -55.94
CA ASN A 847 -29.70 -9.49 -54.70
C ASN A 847 -28.80 -10.74 -54.78
N ILE A 848 -27.47 -10.53 -54.80
CA ILE A 848 -26.46 -11.59 -54.96
C ILE A 848 -26.59 -12.69 -53.88
N PRO A 849 -26.68 -12.36 -52.57
CA PRO A 849 -26.98 -13.35 -51.54
C PRO A 849 -28.24 -14.18 -51.81
N ARG A 850 -29.37 -13.56 -52.16
CA ARG A 850 -30.62 -14.31 -52.44
C ARG A 850 -30.50 -15.25 -53.63
N LEU A 851 -29.81 -14.81 -54.69
CA LEU A 851 -29.51 -15.65 -55.86
C LEU A 851 -28.70 -16.88 -55.47
N LEU A 852 -27.66 -16.70 -54.66
CA LEU A 852 -26.81 -17.80 -54.20
C LEU A 852 -27.59 -18.80 -53.33
N TYR A 853 -28.52 -18.32 -52.48
CA TYR A 853 -29.36 -19.22 -51.69
C TYR A 853 -30.23 -20.09 -52.60
N GLY A 854 -30.86 -19.48 -53.62
CA GLY A 854 -31.65 -20.18 -54.61
C GLY A 854 -30.83 -21.18 -55.42
N LEU A 855 -29.63 -20.81 -55.86
CA LEU A 855 -28.73 -21.71 -56.59
C LEU A 855 -28.25 -22.90 -55.75
N ARG A 856 -28.00 -22.71 -54.45
CA ARG A 856 -27.65 -23.80 -53.53
C ARG A 856 -28.78 -24.83 -53.40
N LEU A 857 -30.04 -24.38 -53.42
CA LEU A 857 -31.17 -25.28 -53.42
C LEU A 857 -31.29 -26.05 -54.75
N VAL A 858 -30.98 -25.43 -55.88
CA VAL A 858 -30.87 -26.12 -57.18
C VAL A 858 -29.78 -27.19 -57.13
N GLU A 859 -28.59 -26.85 -56.62
CA GLU A 859 -27.48 -27.79 -56.46
C GLU A 859 -27.85 -28.98 -55.56
N ALA A 860 -28.51 -28.73 -54.42
CA ALA A 860 -28.98 -29.77 -53.52
C ALA A 860 -29.98 -30.73 -54.20
N LEU A 861 -30.85 -30.21 -55.08
CA LEU A 861 -31.80 -31.02 -55.86
C LEU A 861 -31.13 -31.82 -56.99
N LEU A 862 -29.92 -31.43 -57.43
CA LEU A 862 -29.17 -32.07 -58.51
C LEU A 862 -28.22 -33.17 -58.04
N LYS A 863 -28.00 -33.33 -56.73
CA LYS A 863 -27.15 -34.39 -56.18
C LYS A 863 -27.86 -35.76 -56.24
N PRO A 864 -27.17 -36.82 -56.71
CA PRO A 864 -27.74 -38.17 -56.69
C PRO A 864 -27.88 -38.65 -55.24
N LEU A 865 -29.02 -39.25 -54.91
CA LEU A 865 -29.24 -39.96 -53.64
C LEU A 865 -28.16 -41.05 -53.53
N THR A 866 -27.21 -40.91 -52.60
CA THR A 866 -26.21 -41.95 -52.34
C THR A 866 -26.93 -43.17 -51.78
N ALA A 867 -26.82 -44.28 -52.52
CA ALA A 867 -27.41 -45.55 -52.18
C ALA A 867 -26.65 -46.21 -51.03
N GLU A 868 -27.09 -45.99 -49.79
CA GLU A 868 -26.75 -46.84 -48.65
C GLU A 868 -28.03 -47.19 -47.88
N CYS A 869 -28.86 -48.05 -48.48
CA CYS A 869 -29.96 -48.73 -47.80
C CYS A 869 -30.21 -50.11 -48.44
N GLU A 870 -29.15 -50.90 -48.63
CA GLU A 870 -29.28 -52.32 -48.96
C GLU A 870 -28.23 -53.15 -48.22
N SER A 871 -28.29 -53.20 -46.88
CA SER A 871 -27.84 -54.37 -46.14
C SER A 871 -28.24 -54.26 -44.66
N HIS A 872 -29.47 -54.62 -44.32
CA HIS A 872 -29.83 -55.29 -43.06
C HIS A 872 -31.27 -55.80 -43.16
N LYS A 873 -31.46 -56.85 -43.97
CA LYS A 873 -32.47 -57.87 -43.71
C LYS A 873 -31.72 -59.13 -43.29
N HIS A 874 -31.53 -59.30 -41.99
CA HIS A 874 -31.69 -60.56 -41.27
C HIS A 874 -31.65 -60.31 -39.76
#